data_AF-A0A6G0ZP15-F1
#
_entry.id   AF-A0A6G0ZP15-F1
#
_cell.length_a   1.000
_cell.length_b   1.000
_cell.length_c   1.000
_cell.angle_alpha   90.00
_cell.angle_beta   90.00
_cell.angle_gamma   90.00
#
_symmetry.space_group_name_H-M   'P 1'
#
loop_
_entity.id
_entity.type
_entity.pdbx_description
1 polymer ?
#
loop_
_entity_poly.entity_id
_entity_poly.type
_entity_poly.pdbx_seq_one_letter_code
_entity_poly.pdbx_strand_id
1 'polypeptide(L)'
;MCSRFPDDDCRKKEWLELVQRDNFTVTKSSRLCSAHFRSSEFVEAPGKLILKNNARPSIFNFPTTPIKKGVRRKLIGTVLFSSSNNTDHSYSRPSTSFINPSLNNIANSSILVTDSNTVSESIEPCDLTFRPNSSPHTPQYTPSLKNKRKRKIFESPHKRSLKKKVKLLQQKVRRQNSKITTLEELMSTIKSSTDAETTNVIEKNFTTLFLKDLIRNSKVEPTARRYSDEIKKFATTIYFYSPKAYSYIRSSISLPNPSAIRNWISNIDANTGFLKNVLGEISKFPDEDKYCCLILDSMSIKKEIHWDRFNHKYIGYCDYGNNVTVEDCESAATEVLVFLLSSLKNKWKWPIGYWFVDKIKSTVQSQLITMAITECNKFGIKVVNVTCDGAYANASTFKLLGCDLDQPYDSIKSDFNIALSKQNIYFTPDACHNVKLARNALGTFGAFTDEDNNLIEWRYIDKLFQLQNEIGFKLANKISAAHINWKVNPMKVKFAVQTLSSSVADSLLYLSQTSVEFEKCEATIKFVRVIDEVFDFLNSRNPFAKGYKQAIHNKNIKYFEEKMKTNIQYLYSLKTVKGQYLWKSKRKTFVLGFAAAVKSTLAIANNLLTNHNFKYILTYKFSQDALELFFGFMRGKFGHNNNPNCLQFKHALKSILLHNSIKMSSGNCTLLSPNEDSLFAIKWKYKKLEEQENDDVDYFLLVEQTNNTFLNSITENILYYISGYVVKKLIPILKCKYCIEAITYSPEYEDHSYCNKTDIMKSISKFTFTKQRGGLRLASNNVFKTIQLTESLFKSLMIEKKQLFVKNMDLKIMVYVQNALATSSTMFQECDNCWDTSDLFSRPHKIEIINHITRTYLNIRLHAYSKIMTSSILKTVSKRQKLTKTVLFYNM
;
A
#
# COMPACT_ATOMS: atom_id res chain seq x y z
N MET A 1 -4.10 46.81 -1.93
CA MET A 1 -3.35 46.93 -0.66
C MET A 1 -4.30 46.81 0.52
N CYS A 2 -3.82 46.79 1.76
CA CYS A 2 -4.67 46.82 2.96
C CYS A 2 -4.19 47.90 3.94
N SER A 3 -4.99 48.94 4.12
CA SER A 3 -4.71 50.08 5.02
C SER A 3 -4.88 49.68 6.48
N ARG A 4 -4.15 50.34 7.39
CA ARG A 4 -4.48 50.27 8.83
C ARG A 4 -5.74 51.08 9.10
N PHE A 5 -6.44 50.78 10.19
CA PHE A 5 -7.38 51.75 10.77
C PHE A 5 -6.59 52.97 11.27
N PRO A 6 -7.19 54.19 11.29
CA PRO A 6 -6.56 55.35 11.90
C PRO A 6 -6.18 55.10 13.36
N ASP A 7 -5.07 55.69 13.80
CA ASP A 7 -4.70 55.72 15.23
C ASP A 7 -5.44 56.85 15.99
N ASP A 8 -6.08 57.79 15.28
CA ASP A 8 -7.04 58.77 15.79
C ASP A 8 -8.39 58.09 16.12
N ASP A 9 -8.78 58.11 17.40
CA ASP A 9 -9.96 57.42 17.91
C ASP A 9 -11.30 57.95 17.35
N CYS A 10 -11.42 59.24 17.04
CA CYS A 10 -12.65 59.79 16.44
C CYS A 10 -12.92 59.15 15.08
N ARG A 11 -11.87 59.01 14.26
CA ARG A 11 -11.99 58.53 12.88
C ARG A 11 -11.91 57.02 12.75
N LYS A 12 -11.25 56.37 13.71
CA LYS A 12 -11.35 54.92 13.96
C LYS A 12 -12.76 54.51 14.34
N LYS A 13 -13.52 55.36 15.06
CA LYS A 13 -14.96 55.16 15.32
C LYS A 13 -15.80 55.34 14.05
N GLU A 14 -15.59 56.43 13.29
CA GLU A 14 -16.25 56.66 12.00
C GLU A 14 -16.06 55.48 11.03
N TRP A 15 -14.83 54.95 10.92
CA TRP A 15 -14.53 53.76 10.09
C TRP A 15 -15.18 52.47 10.63
N LEU A 16 -15.39 52.34 11.94
CA LEU A 16 -16.10 51.20 12.52
C LEU A 16 -17.60 51.21 12.19
N GLU A 17 -18.24 52.36 12.33
CA GLU A 17 -19.67 52.56 12.04
C GLU A 17 -19.98 52.28 10.55
N LEU A 18 -19.06 52.64 9.64
CA LEU A 18 -19.16 52.35 8.20
C LEU A 18 -18.96 50.88 7.81
N VAL A 19 -18.19 50.12 8.59
CA VAL A 19 -17.88 48.71 8.31
C VAL A 19 -19.05 47.77 8.69
N GLN A 20 -20.03 48.26 9.45
CA GLN A 20 -21.30 47.58 9.78
C GLN A 20 -21.14 46.10 10.13
N ARG A 21 -20.27 45.81 11.11
CA ARG A 21 -19.92 44.45 11.52
C ARG A 21 -20.09 44.25 13.01
N ASP A 22 -21.17 43.56 13.37
CA ASP A 22 -21.54 43.27 14.76
C ASP A 22 -20.38 42.69 15.57
N ASN A 23 -20.22 43.19 16.80
CA ASN A 23 -19.25 42.74 17.79
C ASN A 23 -17.76 42.76 17.34
N PHE A 24 -17.40 43.55 16.33
CA PHE A 24 -16.02 43.68 15.86
C PHE A 24 -15.22 44.74 16.62
N THR A 25 -14.10 44.35 17.22
CA THR A 25 -13.15 45.25 17.89
C THR A 25 -11.85 45.42 17.08
N VAL A 26 -11.38 46.66 16.94
CA VAL A 26 -10.16 46.98 16.16
C VAL A 26 -8.92 46.60 16.96
N THR A 27 -8.08 45.75 16.40
CA THR A 27 -6.77 45.36 16.95
C THR A 27 -5.63 46.02 16.16
N LYS A 28 -4.42 46.06 16.72
CA LYS A 28 -3.23 46.60 16.02
C LYS A 28 -2.88 45.85 14.73
N SER A 29 -3.42 44.64 14.52
CA SER A 29 -3.31 43.85 13.28
C SER A 29 -4.50 44.02 12.32
N SER A 30 -5.63 44.62 12.73
CA SER A 30 -6.80 44.85 11.87
C SER A 30 -6.47 45.78 10.69
N ARG A 31 -6.90 45.41 9.47
CA ARG A 31 -6.71 46.18 8.23
C ARG A 31 -8.01 46.23 7.43
N LEU A 32 -8.17 47.27 6.61
CA LEU A 32 -9.26 47.39 5.63
C LEU A 32 -8.67 47.34 4.21
N CYS A 33 -9.32 46.63 3.28
CA CYS A 33 -8.84 46.51 1.90
C CYS A 33 -8.94 47.85 1.16
N SER A 34 -7.98 48.15 0.27
CA SER A 34 -8.02 49.36 -0.56
C SER A 34 -9.24 49.43 -1.49
N ALA A 35 -9.91 48.30 -1.74
CA ALA A 35 -11.16 48.23 -2.51
C ALA A 35 -12.38 48.89 -1.85
N HIS A 36 -12.30 49.27 -0.56
CA HIS A 36 -13.38 50.00 0.15
C HIS A 36 -13.31 51.52 -0.02
N PHE A 37 -12.30 52.03 -0.72
CA PHE A 37 -12.01 53.45 -0.93
C PHE A 37 -12.08 53.79 -2.42
N ARG A 38 -12.44 55.04 -2.75
CA ARG A 38 -12.44 55.54 -4.13
C ARG A 38 -11.01 55.84 -4.57
N SER A 39 -10.72 55.72 -5.87
CA SER A 39 -9.40 56.02 -6.44
C SER A 39 -8.92 57.45 -6.12
N SER A 40 -9.83 58.42 -6.07
CA SER A 40 -9.56 59.81 -5.70
C SER A 40 -9.15 60.02 -4.23
N GLU A 41 -9.28 59.01 -3.37
CA GLU A 41 -8.87 59.05 -1.96
C GLU A 41 -7.41 58.66 -1.72
N PHE A 42 -6.67 58.31 -2.77
CA PHE A 42 -5.24 58.02 -2.71
C PHE A 42 -4.39 59.21 -3.19
N VAL A 43 -3.12 59.20 -2.79
CA VAL A 43 -2.03 60.00 -3.34
C VAL A 43 -1.01 59.03 -3.94
N GLU A 44 -0.52 59.35 -5.12
CA GLU A 44 0.58 58.61 -5.74
C GLU A 44 1.92 59.19 -5.25
N ALA A 45 2.75 58.32 -4.70
CA ALA A 45 4.15 58.58 -4.38
C ALA A 45 5.01 57.51 -5.08
N PRO A 46 6.28 57.80 -5.42
CA PRO A 46 7.12 56.86 -6.17
C PRO A 46 7.19 55.49 -5.49
N GLY A 47 6.64 54.47 -6.17
CA GLY A 47 6.58 53.09 -5.70
C GLY A 47 5.50 52.75 -4.66
N LYS A 48 4.67 53.70 -4.18
CA LYS A 48 3.63 53.45 -3.17
C LYS A 48 2.37 54.32 -3.38
N LEU A 49 1.23 53.66 -3.56
CA LEU A 49 -0.10 54.26 -3.33
C LEU A 49 -0.32 54.45 -1.83
N ILE A 50 -0.54 55.69 -1.40
CA ILE A 50 -0.80 56.05 0.00
C ILE A 50 -2.22 56.59 0.11
N LEU A 51 -2.99 56.17 1.12
CA LEU A 51 -4.32 56.70 1.36
C LEU A 51 -4.20 58.13 1.93
N LYS A 52 -5.01 59.08 1.43
CA LYS A 52 -5.05 60.46 1.94
C LYS A 52 -5.42 60.47 3.42
N ASN A 53 -4.81 61.39 4.18
CA ASN A 53 -5.11 61.55 5.60
C ASN A 53 -6.60 61.79 5.87
N ASN A 54 -7.36 62.41 4.94
CA ASN A 54 -8.80 62.68 5.07
C ASN A 54 -9.74 61.61 4.47
N ALA A 55 -9.23 60.47 3.97
CA ALA A 55 -10.05 59.43 3.34
C ALA A 55 -11.06 58.74 4.28
N ARG A 56 -12.19 58.28 3.73
CA ARG A 56 -13.29 57.60 4.44
C ARG A 56 -13.83 56.44 3.58
N PRO A 57 -13.80 55.19 4.08
CA PRO A 57 -14.23 54.04 3.30
C PRO A 57 -15.72 54.18 2.94
N SER A 58 -16.03 54.10 1.65
CA SER A 58 -17.34 54.44 1.09
C SER A 58 -17.89 53.39 0.11
N ILE A 59 -17.17 52.29 -0.09
CA ILE A 59 -17.56 51.19 -1.00
C ILE A 59 -17.78 49.91 -0.19
N PHE A 60 -19.05 49.59 0.10
CA PHE A 60 -19.47 48.38 0.78
C PHE A 60 -20.70 47.76 0.12
N ASN A 61 -20.54 46.60 -0.50
CA ASN A 61 -21.65 45.84 -1.10
C ASN A 61 -22.27 44.90 -0.06
N PHE A 62 -23.09 45.45 0.85
CA PHE A 62 -23.87 44.65 1.81
C PHE A 62 -25.14 44.09 1.13
N PRO A 63 -25.36 42.76 1.08
CA PRO A 63 -26.54 42.19 0.45
C PRO A 63 -27.78 42.34 1.33
N THR A 64 -28.75 43.13 0.88
CA THR A 64 -29.99 43.47 1.59
C THR A 64 -31.07 42.38 1.48
N THR A 65 -30.85 41.20 2.08
CA THR A 65 -31.94 40.25 2.47
C THR A 65 -31.44 39.08 3.33
N PRO A 66 -32.19 38.63 4.36
CA PRO A 66 -31.80 37.51 5.22
C PRO A 66 -32.10 36.14 4.58
N ILE A 67 -31.09 35.51 3.97
CA ILE A 67 -31.21 34.18 3.35
C ILE A 67 -31.28 33.08 4.43
N LYS A 68 -32.37 32.31 4.46
CA LYS A 68 -32.55 31.15 5.36
C LYS A 68 -31.66 29.96 4.98
N LYS A 69 -31.36 29.10 5.96
CA LYS A 69 -30.38 28.00 5.92
C LYS A 69 -30.49 27.08 4.68
N GLY A 70 -29.34 26.68 4.12
CA GLY A 70 -29.24 25.60 3.14
C GLY A 70 -27.89 24.86 3.20
N VAL A 71 -27.91 23.56 3.51
CA VAL A 71 -26.69 22.73 3.59
C VAL A 71 -26.25 22.30 2.19
N ARG A 72 -25.09 22.79 1.71
CA ARG A 72 -24.49 22.32 0.43
C ARG A 72 -22.97 22.06 0.52
N ARG A 73 -22.66 20.76 0.54
CA ARG A 73 -21.62 20.02 -0.20
C ARG A 73 -20.50 20.85 -0.85
N LYS A 74 -19.24 20.51 -0.54
CA LYS A 74 -18.04 20.97 -1.28
C LYS A 74 -18.17 20.69 -2.78
N LEU A 75 -18.03 21.73 -3.59
CA LEU A 75 -17.63 21.63 -4.99
C LEU A 75 -16.10 21.65 -5.08
N ILE A 76 -15.54 20.91 -6.04
CA ILE A 76 -14.10 20.90 -6.33
C ILE A 76 -13.81 22.04 -7.29
N GLY A 77 -12.86 22.91 -6.95
CA GLY A 77 -12.51 24.08 -7.75
C GLY A 77 -11.77 23.71 -9.04
N THR A 78 -12.34 24.05 -10.18
CA THR A 78 -11.66 24.02 -11.48
C THR A 78 -10.54 25.06 -11.52
N VAL A 79 -9.33 24.64 -11.89
CA VAL A 79 -8.20 25.57 -12.10
C VAL A 79 -8.22 26.03 -13.56
N LEU A 80 -8.48 27.32 -13.79
CA LEU A 80 -8.21 27.97 -15.07
C LEU A 80 -6.72 28.32 -15.18
N PHE A 81 -6.18 28.20 -16.39
CA PHE A 81 -4.82 28.64 -16.72
C PHE A 81 -4.78 30.15 -16.95
N SER A 82 -3.70 30.79 -16.52
CA SER A 82 -3.17 32.02 -17.13
C SER A 82 -1.67 31.85 -17.32
N SER A 83 -1.12 32.44 -18.38
CA SER A 83 0.22 32.14 -18.89
C SER A 83 0.96 33.42 -19.26
N SER A 84 2.16 33.62 -18.71
CA SER A 84 3.08 34.64 -19.18
C SER A 84 4.52 34.39 -18.70
N ASN A 85 5.37 34.04 -19.67
CA ASN A 85 6.74 34.50 -19.94
C ASN A 85 7.88 34.32 -18.91
N ASN A 86 9.06 34.05 -19.48
CA ASN A 86 10.36 34.04 -18.83
C ASN A 86 10.86 35.48 -18.56
N THR A 87 11.69 35.63 -17.53
CA THR A 87 12.98 36.34 -17.64
C THR A 87 14.02 35.62 -16.78
N ASP A 88 15.24 35.49 -17.29
CA ASP A 88 16.41 35.15 -16.48
C ASP A 88 16.82 36.36 -15.63
N HIS A 89 17.42 36.12 -14.46
CA HIS A 89 18.48 36.97 -13.92
C HIS A 89 19.31 36.22 -12.86
N SER A 90 20.53 36.68 -12.62
CA SER A 90 21.61 35.96 -11.94
C SER A 90 22.31 36.82 -10.88
N TYR A 91 23.08 36.16 -9.99
CA TYR A 91 23.89 36.79 -8.93
C TYR A 91 23.07 37.53 -7.82
N SER A 92 23.59 37.85 -6.63
CA SER A 92 24.93 37.61 -6.06
C SER A 92 24.90 37.41 -4.54
N ARG A 93 26.08 37.15 -3.93
CA ARG A 93 26.31 37.28 -2.47
C ARG A 93 26.27 38.76 -2.04
N PRO A 94 25.98 39.02 -0.75
CA PRO A 94 26.65 40.06 0.03
C PRO A 94 27.75 39.43 0.90
N SER A 95 28.92 40.07 0.94
CA SER A 95 29.99 39.82 1.92
C SER A 95 30.32 41.14 2.61
N THR A 96 30.37 41.17 3.95
CA THR A 96 30.99 42.28 4.69
C THR A 96 31.59 41.81 6.02
N SER A 97 32.84 42.21 6.23
CA SER A 97 33.61 42.17 7.49
C SER A 97 33.47 43.52 8.23
N PHE A 98 34.07 43.83 9.38
CA PHE A 98 35.08 43.20 10.26
C PHE A 98 34.47 43.07 11.70
N ILE A 99 35.11 43.09 12.89
CA ILE A 99 36.49 43.32 13.39
C ILE A 99 36.69 42.42 14.65
N ASN A 100 37.93 41.99 14.93
CA ASN A 100 38.32 41.34 16.20
C ASN A 100 38.91 42.36 17.20
N PRO A 101 38.96 42.03 18.50
CA PRO A 101 40.28 41.89 19.12
C PRO A 101 40.45 40.62 19.98
N SER A 102 41.66 40.04 19.92
CA SER A 102 42.22 39.06 20.85
C SER A 102 43.13 39.80 21.88
N LEU A 103 43.52 39.25 23.03
CA LEU A 103 44.49 38.16 23.23
C LEU A 103 44.61 37.75 24.72
N ASN A 104 45.04 36.50 24.97
CA ASN A 104 45.81 36.00 26.14
C ASN A 104 45.20 36.10 27.57
N ASN A 105 45.62 35.37 28.61
CA ASN A 105 46.18 34.01 28.84
C ASN A 105 45.89 33.71 30.36
N ILE A 106 45.98 32.52 30.97
CA ILE A 106 47.15 31.64 31.26
C ILE A 106 46.62 30.31 31.90
N ALA A 107 47.39 29.20 31.71
CA ALA A 107 47.53 27.93 32.48
C ALA A 107 46.47 27.50 33.55
N ASN A 108 45.93 26.27 33.48
CA ASN A 108 46.35 25.01 34.19
C ASN A 108 46.09 25.02 35.72
N SER A 109 45.78 23.91 36.42
CA SER A 109 46.00 22.47 36.19
C SER A 109 44.91 21.60 36.91
N SER A 110 44.62 20.35 36.50
CA SER A 110 45.05 19.05 37.10
C SER A 110 44.62 18.77 38.56
N ILE A 111 44.24 17.56 39.02
CA ILE A 111 44.03 16.23 38.38
C ILE A 111 43.16 15.28 39.28
N LEU A 112 42.43 14.34 38.65
CA LEU A 112 41.87 13.01 39.07
C LEU A 112 41.56 12.59 40.55
N VAL A 113 40.42 11.88 40.71
CA VAL A 113 40.21 10.61 41.50
C VAL A 113 40.10 10.76 43.06
N THR A 114 39.32 9.97 43.84
CA THR A 114 38.72 8.59 43.71
C THR A 114 37.26 8.53 44.21
N ASP A 115 36.58 7.40 43.96
CA ASP A 115 35.26 7.00 44.47
C ASP A 115 35.21 6.68 45.98
N SER A 116 34.01 6.73 46.61
CA SER A 116 33.27 5.48 46.97
C SER A 116 31.99 5.67 47.80
N ASN A 117 31.05 4.76 47.52
CA ASN A 117 29.81 4.33 48.21
C ASN A 117 29.44 4.86 49.61
N THR A 118 28.13 5.12 49.80
CA THR A 118 27.43 5.09 51.10
C THR A 118 26.19 4.19 51.03
N VAL A 119 25.88 3.48 52.14
CA VAL A 119 24.83 2.45 52.20
C VAL A 119 24.05 2.56 53.53
N SER A 120 22.72 2.43 53.43
CA SER A 120 21.64 2.24 54.44
C SER A 120 21.85 2.62 55.92
N GLU A 121 20.97 3.53 56.38
CA GLU A 121 20.02 3.39 57.53
C GLU A 121 20.49 2.83 58.89
N SER A 122 20.09 3.50 60.00
CA SER A 122 18.92 3.07 60.81
C SER A 122 18.68 3.88 62.12
N ILE A 123 17.42 3.86 62.59
CA ILE A 123 16.92 4.04 63.99
C ILE A 123 16.95 5.43 64.67
N GLU A 124 15.75 5.98 64.89
CA GLU A 124 15.29 6.85 66.01
C GLU A 124 14.71 5.95 67.15
N PRO A 125 14.41 6.39 68.41
CA PRO A 125 13.97 7.73 68.84
C PRO A 125 14.41 8.21 70.26
N CYS A 126 13.68 9.20 70.80
CA CYS A 126 13.84 9.92 72.07
C CYS A 126 13.68 9.13 73.38
N ASP A 127 14.24 9.65 74.48
CA ASP A 127 13.46 10.24 75.61
C ASP A 127 14.39 11.09 76.54
N LEU A 128 14.03 12.33 76.93
CA LEU A 128 13.17 12.78 78.04
C LEU A 128 13.69 12.46 79.47
N THR A 129 14.13 13.51 80.23
CA THR A 129 13.61 13.94 81.57
C THR A 129 14.60 14.66 82.51
N PHE A 130 14.06 15.70 83.18
CA PHE A 130 14.32 16.15 84.57
C PHE A 130 15.54 17.04 84.99
N ARG A 131 15.47 17.45 86.26
CA ARG A 131 16.01 18.62 87.02
C ARG A 131 16.00 18.22 88.54
N PRO A 132 16.48 19.01 89.53
CA PRO A 132 17.40 20.17 89.56
C PRO A 132 18.45 20.07 90.73
N ASN A 133 19.05 21.22 91.13
CA ASN A 133 19.82 21.48 92.37
C ASN A 133 21.23 20.86 92.43
N SER A 134 22.25 21.45 93.09
CA SER A 134 22.25 22.47 94.15
C SER A 134 23.44 23.46 94.04
N SER A 135 23.52 24.45 94.94
CA SER A 135 24.70 25.32 95.15
C SER A 135 24.76 25.81 96.59
N PRO A 136 25.97 26.07 97.13
CA PRO A 136 26.16 27.28 97.93
C PRO A 136 27.51 27.97 97.69
N HIS A 137 27.52 29.29 97.52
CA HIS A 137 27.92 30.22 98.59
C HIS A 137 27.82 31.69 98.12
N THR A 138 27.31 32.54 99.01
CA THR A 138 27.42 34.01 98.96
C THR A 138 27.87 34.49 100.34
N PRO A 139 28.51 35.66 100.42
CA PRO A 139 27.81 36.85 100.92
C PRO A 139 27.97 38.03 99.93
N GLN A 140 26.98 38.87 99.64
CA GLN A 140 26.05 39.63 100.49
C GLN A 140 26.71 40.70 101.38
N TYR A 141 26.58 41.97 100.94
CA TYR A 141 26.25 43.06 101.83
C TYR A 141 25.14 43.92 101.20
N THR A 142 24.35 44.61 102.02
CA THR A 142 23.11 45.33 101.66
C THR A 142 23.07 46.67 102.45
N PRO A 143 22.03 47.54 102.46
CA PRO A 143 20.69 47.45 101.85
C PRO A 143 20.12 48.78 101.25
N SER A 144 18.79 48.77 100.96
CA SER A 144 17.85 49.92 101.06
C SER A 144 17.77 50.92 99.87
N LEU A 145 16.59 51.41 99.41
CA LEU A 145 15.18 51.17 99.77
C LEU A 145 14.17 51.55 98.63
N LYS A 146 12.95 51.01 98.71
CA LYS A 146 11.63 51.53 98.22
C LYS A 146 11.20 51.47 96.73
N ASN A 147 10.09 50.73 96.56
CA ASN A 147 8.86 51.02 95.77
C ASN A 147 8.69 50.59 94.30
N LYS A 148 7.44 50.22 93.99
CA LYS A 148 6.97 49.46 92.80
C LYS A 148 6.36 50.36 91.72
N ARG A 149 6.58 50.03 90.43
CA ARG A 149 5.67 50.38 89.31
C ARG A 149 5.57 49.20 88.31
N LYS A 150 4.36 48.77 87.97
CA LYS A 150 4.11 47.75 86.92
C LYS A 150 4.50 48.33 85.55
N ARG A 151 5.46 47.74 84.84
CA ARG A 151 5.78 48.09 83.43
C ARG A 151 5.09 47.12 82.47
N LYS A 152 4.49 47.65 81.39
CA LYS A 152 4.04 46.83 80.24
C LYS A 152 5.26 46.18 79.58
N ILE A 153 5.22 44.88 79.34
CA ILE A 153 6.28 44.17 78.61
C ILE A 153 6.22 44.57 77.14
N PHE A 154 7.20 45.34 76.67
CA PHE A 154 7.39 45.59 75.25
C PHE A 154 7.91 44.31 74.57
N GLU A 155 7.21 43.82 73.55
CA GLU A 155 7.78 42.77 72.69
C GLU A 155 8.93 43.33 71.85
N SER A 156 10.08 42.64 71.84
CA SER A 156 11.26 43.12 71.12
C SER A 156 11.00 43.24 69.60
N PRO A 157 11.69 44.16 68.90
CA PRO A 157 11.59 44.29 67.44
C PRO A 157 11.83 42.96 66.72
N HIS A 158 12.76 42.15 67.22
CA HIS A 158 13.04 40.80 66.71
C HIS A 158 11.82 39.86 66.84
N LYS A 159 11.18 39.80 68.01
CA LYS A 159 9.96 39.00 68.23
C LYS A 159 8.80 39.45 67.32
N ARG A 160 8.66 40.76 67.11
CA ARG A 160 7.67 41.35 66.17
C ARG A 160 8.00 41.01 64.71
N SER A 161 9.28 40.96 64.34
CA SER A 161 9.75 40.53 63.01
C SER A 161 9.49 39.04 62.76
N LEU A 162 9.81 38.17 63.71
CA LEU A 162 9.52 36.73 63.64
C LEU A 162 8.01 36.48 63.49
N LYS A 163 7.15 37.15 64.26
CA LYS A 163 5.68 37.06 64.08
C LYS A 163 5.22 37.47 62.68
N LYS A 164 5.80 38.53 62.08
CA LYS A 164 5.53 38.89 60.67
C LYS A 164 5.98 37.79 59.71
N LYS A 165 7.17 37.22 59.89
CA LYS A 165 7.71 36.15 59.03
C LYS A 165 6.87 34.86 59.11
N VAL A 166 6.45 34.46 60.31
CA VAL A 166 5.52 33.33 60.53
C VAL A 166 4.18 33.59 59.84
N LYS A 167 3.58 34.78 60.00
CA LYS A 167 2.32 35.14 59.32
C LYS A 167 2.43 35.07 57.79
N LEU A 168 3.55 35.53 57.22
CA LEU A 168 3.82 35.45 55.78
C LEU A 168 4.01 34.00 55.30
N LEU A 169 4.70 33.15 56.07
CA LEU A 169 4.86 31.73 55.76
C LEU A 169 3.52 30.98 55.83
N GLN A 170 2.72 31.21 56.89
CA GLN A 170 1.36 30.67 57.00
C GLN A 170 0.46 31.12 55.84
N GLN A 171 0.57 32.38 55.40
CA GLN A 171 -0.18 32.88 54.24
C GLN A 171 0.31 32.24 52.92
N LYS A 172 1.61 31.96 52.79
CA LYS A 172 2.18 31.23 51.64
C LYS A 172 1.68 29.79 51.60
N VAL A 173 1.68 29.07 52.73
CA VAL A 173 1.11 27.72 52.87
C VAL A 173 -0.39 27.73 52.53
N ARG A 174 -1.20 28.64 53.08
CA ARG A 174 -2.62 28.74 52.74
C ARG A 174 -2.87 28.95 51.24
N ARG A 175 -2.06 29.79 50.57
CA ARG A 175 -2.11 29.99 49.11
C ARG A 175 -1.67 28.75 48.32
N GLN A 176 -0.69 27.99 48.81
CA GLN A 176 -0.27 26.73 48.18
C GLN A 176 -1.35 25.65 48.35
N ASN A 177 -1.92 25.48 49.54
CA ASN A 177 -2.98 24.52 49.82
C ASN A 177 -4.23 24.81 48.97
N SER A 178 -4.69 26.06 48.89
CA SER A 178 -5.82 26.44 48.03
C SER A 178 -5.54 26.21 46.53
N LYS A 179 -4.28 26.33 46.10
CA LYS A 179 -3.88 25.95 44.73
C LYS A 179 -3.79 24.44 44.53
N ILE A 180 -3.57 23.66 45.58
CA ILE A 180 -3.64 22.19 45.53
C ILE A 180 -5.11 21.76 45.42
N THR A 181 -6.02 22.28 46.26
CA THR A 181 -7.46 21.93 46.22
C THR A 181 -8.09 22.23 44.86
N THR A 182 -7.82 23.41 44.29
CA THR A 182 -8.32 23.77 42.95
C THR A 182 -7.71 22.95 41.82
N LEU A 183 -6.52 22.36 41.99
CA LEU A 183 -5.95 21.39 41.05
C LEU A 183 -6.53 19.97 41.24
N GLU A 184 -6.87 19.60 42.47
CA GLU A 184 -7.55 18.34 42.81
C GLU A 184 -9.00 18.33 42.29
N GLU A 185 -9.72 19.43 42.41
CA GLU A 185 -11.06 19.66 41.82
C GLU A 185 -11.02 19.61 40.28
N LEU A 186 -10.00 20.22 39.65
CA LEU A 186 -9.82 20.09 38.20
C LEU A 186 -9.48 18.65 37.80
N MET A 187 -8.68 17.93 38.60
CA MET A 187 -8.38 16.52 38.37
C MET A 187 -9.60 15.60 38.55
N SER A 188 -10.47 15.84 39.54
CA SER A 188 -11.70 15.06 39.73
C SER A 188 -12.69 15.33 38.59
N THR A 189 -12.87 16.59 38.21
CA THR A 189 -13.72 17.00 37.07
C THR A 189 -13.25 16.34 35.77
N ILE A 190 -11.95 16.36 35.47
CA ILE A 190 -11.39 15.69 34.30
C ILE A 190 -11.64 14.17 34.36
N LYS A 191 -11.37 13.52 35.50
CA LYS A 191 -11.63 12.07 35.69
C LYS A 191 -13.10 11.70 35.49
N SER A 192 -14.03 12.55 35.91
CA SER A 192 -15.47 12.33 35.69
C SER A 192 -15.94 12.61 34.25
N SER A 193 -15.10 13.23 33.41
CA SER A 193 -15.40 13.55 32.00
C SER A 193 -14.63 12.73 30.97
N THR A 194 -13.75 11.82 31.40
CA THR A 194 -13.04 10.87 30.53
C THR A 194 -13.60 9.47 30.72
N ASP A 195 -14.27 8.93 29.70
CA ASP A 195 -14.81 7.57 29.76
C ASP A 195 -13.69 6.56 30.06
N ALA A 196 -13.95 5.58 30.93
CA ALA A 196 -12.97 4.57 31.32
C ALA A 196 -12.48 3.71 30.14
N GLU A 197 -13.20 3.66 29.02
CA GLU A 197 -12.71 3.07 27.78
C GLU A 197 -11.56 3.87 27.16
N THR A 198 -11.57 5.20 27.24
CA THR A 198 -10.53 6.05 26.63
C THR A 198 -9.19 5.93 27.33
N THR A 199 -9.17 5.85 28.67
CA THR A 199 -7.96 5.60 29.46
C THR A 199 -7.41 4.20 29.19
N ASN A 200 -8.27 3.17 29.22
CA ASN A 200 -7.90 1.80 28.85
C ASN A 200 -7.35 1.70 27.43
N VAL A 201 -7.91 2.42 26.45
CA VAL A 201 -7.40 2.46 25.06
C VAL A 201 -6.04 3.16 24.99
N ILE A 202 -5.80 4.21 25.77
CA ILE A 202 -4.50 4.88 25.83
C ILE A 202 -3.44 3.95 26.44
N GLU A 203 -3.70 3.35 27.60
CA GLU A 203 -2.76 2.45 28.28
C GLU A 203 -2.49 1.16 27.50
N LYS A 204 -3.47 0.68 26.72
CA LYS A 204 -3.32 -0.48 25.81
C LYS A 204 -2.42 -0.19 24.59
N ASN A 205 -2.25 1.07 24.19
CA ASN A 205 -1.48 1.45 22.99
C ASN A 205 -0.18 2.22 23.29
N PHE A 206 -0.07 2.85 24.47
CA PHE A 206 1.09 3.62 24.90
C PHE A 206 1.44 3.30 26.35
N THR A 207 2.72 3.03 26.62
CA THR A 207 3.18 2.77 27.98
C THR A 207 3.02 4.02 28.85
N THR A 208 2.84 3.82 30.16
CA THR A 208 2.84 4.94 31.11
C THR A 208 4.21 5.66 31.14
N LEU A 209 5.30 4.98 30.77
CA LEU A 209 6.63 5.56 30.60
C LEU A 209 6.70 6.53 29.41
N PHE A 210 6.20 6.13 28.24
CA PHE A 210 6.11 6.97 27.05
C PHE A 210 5.34 8.28 27.33
N LEU A 211 4.20 8.19 28.02
CA LEU A 211 3.39 9.35 28.41
C LEU A 211 4.10 10.23 29.45
N LYS A 212 4.72 9.63 30.49
CA LYS A 212 5.53 10.36 31.49
C LYS A 212 6.70 11.08 30.83
N ASP A 213 7.39 10.47 29.87
CA ASP A 213 8.48 11.09 29.11
C ASP A 213 8.00 12.28 28.27
N LEU A 214 6.84 12.20 27.63
CA LEU A 214 6.26 13.32 26.87
C LEU A 214 5.89 14.49 27.79
N ILE A 215 5.31 14.21 28.96
CA ILE A 215 4.94 15.22 29.97
C ILE A 215 6.18 15.80 30.67
N ARG A 216 7.26 15.03 30.85
CA ARG A 216 8.56 15.54 31.31
C ARG A 216 9.14 16.50 30.27
N ASN A 217 9.23 16.06 29.02
CA ASN A 217 9.86 16.84 27.95
C ASN A 217 9.07 18.10 27.56
N SER A 218 7.74 18.17 27.78
CA SER A 218 6.98 19.41 27.54
C SER A 218 7.31 20.53 28.54
N LYS A 219 7.77 20.18 29.75
CA LYS A 219 8.20 21.11 30.82
C LYS A 219 9.69 21.48 30.76
N VAL A 220 10.42 21.00 29.75
CA VAL A 220 11.88 21.14 29.62
C VAL A 220 12.24 21.83 28.32
N GLU A 221 13.27 22.68 28.34
CA GLU A 221 13.74 23.43 27.17
C GLU A 221 14.18 22.50 26.02
N PRO A 222 13.95 22.86 24.74
CA PRO A 222 14.19 21.98 23.59
C PRO A 222 15.59 21.36 23.48
N THR A 223 16.62 22.03 24.03
CA THR A 223 18.02 21.58 24.08
C THR A 223 18.31 20.57 25.20
N ALA A 224 17.59 20.67 26.33
CA ALA A 224 17.76 19.83 27.51
C ALA A 224 16.93 18.53 27.48
N ARG A 225 15.98 18.40 26.54
CA ARG A 225 15.11 17.22 26.40
C ARG A 225 15.89 15.91 26.25
N ARG A 226 15.34 14.83 26.81
CA ARG A 226 15.90 13.47 26.78
C ARG A 226 14.78 12.45 26.55
N TYR A 227 15.00 11.56 25.58
CA TYR A 227 13.98 10.65 25.04
C TYR A 227 14.36 9.20 25.30
N SER A 228 13.46 8.43 25.92
CA SER A 228 13.49 6.97 25.95
C SER A 228 13.45 6.35 24.55
N ASP A 229 13.94 5.11 24.41
CA ASP A 229 13.96 4.39 23.14
C ASP A 229 12.56 4.14 22.56
N GLU A 230 11.51 4.10 23.38
CA GLU A 230 10.12 4.05 22.92
C GLU A 230 9.76 5.31 22.11
N ILE A 231 10.11 6.51 22.61
CA ILE A 231 9.94 7.76 21.84
C ILE A 231 10.86 7.80 20.63
N LYS A 232 12.10 7.30 20.71
CA LYS A 232 12.99 7.22 19.53
C LYS A 232 12.38 6.33 18.44
N LYS A 233 11.86 5.15 18.79
CA LYS A 233 11.19 4.22 17.88
C LYS A 233 9.90 4.83 17.30
N PHE A 234 9.02 5.39 18.13
CA PHE A 234 7.79 6.07 17.69
C PHE A 234 8.08 7.25 16.74
N ALA A 235 9.02 8.13 17.10
CA ALA A 235 9.38 9.29 16.31
C ALA A 235 9.99 8.89 14.96
N THR A 236 10.90 7.91 14.96
CA THR A 236 11.51 7.36 13.74
C THR A 236 10.48 6.69 12.84
N THR A 237 9.52 5.95 13.42
CA THR A 237 8.43 5.28 12.69
C THR A 237 7.53 6.30 11.98
N ILE A 238 7.06 7.34 12.68
CA ILE A 238 6.22 8.38 12.06
C ILE A 238 7.02 9.19 11.02
N TYR A 239 8.29 9.51 11.30
CA TYR A 239 9.16 10.20 10.33
C TYR A 239 9.45 9.35 9.08
N PHE A 240 9.55 8.03 9.21
CA PHE A 240 9.70 7.09 8.10
C PHE A 240 8.44 7.04 7.22
N TYR A 241 7.24 6.94 7.81
CA TYR A 241 5.98 6.95 7.05
C TYR A 241 5.68 8.31 6.40
N SER A 242 5.91 9.42 7.10
CA SER A 242 5.69 10.76 6.54
C SER A 242 6.40 11.84 7.37
N PRO A 243 7.51 12.41 6.86
CA PRO A 243 8.15 13.58 7.46
C PRO A 243 7.21 14.79 7.62
N LYS A 244 6.16 14.89 6.79
CA LYS A 244 5.12 15.92 6.91
C LYS A 244 4.19 15.67 8.10
N ALA A 245 3.69 14.44 8.26
CA ALA A 245 2.87 14.07 9.41
C ALA A 245 3.68 14.17 10.72
N TYR A 246 4.96 13.76 10.69
CA TYR A 246 5.88 13.96 11.81
C TYR A 246 6.02 15.44 12.19
N SER A 247 6.24 16.32 11.21
CA SER A 247 6.39 17.75 11.45
C SER A 247 5.10 18.39 12.02
N TYR A 248 3.93 17.92 11.58
CA TYR A 248 2.63 18.32 12.13
C TYR A 248 2.43 17.83 13.57
N ILE A 249 2.61 16.54 13.84
CA ILE A 249 2.46 15.97 15.20
C ILE A 249 3.45 16.63 16.17
N ARG A 250 4.67 16.94 15.70
CA ARG A 250 5.70 17.65 16.47
C ARG A 250 5.34 19.11 16.80
N SER A 251 4.38 19.76 16.12
CA SER A 251 3.92 21.08 16.57
C SER A 251 3.03 21.01 17.80
N SER A 252 2.40 19.86 18.06
CA SER A 252 1.52 19.63 19.21
C SER A 252 2.19 18.83 20.34
N ILE A 253 3.15 17.96 20.01
CA ILE A 253 3.78 17.02 20.95
C ILE A 253 5.30 17.22 20.96
N SER A 254 5.91 17.16 22.13
CA SER A 254 7.35 17.38 22.35
C SER A 254 8.22 16.21 21.85
N LEU A 255 8.27 16.03 20.52
CA LEU A 255 9.02 14.99 19.83
C LEU A 255 10.43 15.47 19.38
N PRO A 256 11.38 14.54 19.16
CA PRO A 256 12.74 14.81 18.68
C PRO A 256 12.82 15.74 17.47
N ASN A 257 13.91 16.49 17.33
CA ASN A 257 14.16 17.23 16.09
C ASN A 257 14.47 16.23 14.94
N PRO A 258 13.99 16.43 13.69
CA PRO A 258 14.40 15.61 12.54
C PRO A 258 15.90 15.44 12.36
N SER A 259 16.74 16.38 12.79
CA SER A 259 18.21 16.22 12.82
C SER A 259 18.67 15.12 13.77
N ALA A 260 18.02 14.90 14.91
CA ALA A 260 18.32 13.79 15.81
C ALA A 260 17.95 12.44 15.18
N ILE A 261 16.80 12.37 14.50
CA ILE A 261 16.38 11.15 13.76
C ILE A 261 17.36 10.85 12.62
N ARG A 262 17.81 11.88 11.88
CA ARG A 262 18.86 11.72 10.87
C ARG A 262 20.17 11.21 11.46
N ASN A 263 20.57 11.68 12.65
CA ASN A 263 21.76 11.20 13.36
C ASN A 263 21.62 9.71 13.76
N TRP A 264 20.44 9.28 14.24
CA TRP A 264 20.19 7.87 14.53
C TRP A 264 20.20 6.98 13.28
N ILE A 265 19.74 7.51 12.13
CA ILE A 265 19.81 6.82 10.84
C ILE A 265 21.24 6.77 10.29
N SER A 266 22.07 7.81 10.46
CA SER A 266 23.44 7.81 9.93
C SER A 266 24.33 6.74 10.58
N ASN A 267 24.10 6.43 11.85
CA ASN A 267 24.87 5.46 12.64
C ASN A 267 24.68 4.00 12.20
N ILE A 268 23.67 3.68 11.39
CA ILE A 268 23.55 2.33 10.80
C ILE A 268 24.64 2.17 9.76
N ASP A 269 25.50 1.17 9.90
CA ASP A 269 26.32 0.73 8.77
C ASP A 269 25.44 0.01 7.74
N ALA A 270 25.42 0.60 6.55
CA ALA A 270 24.88 0.07 5.31
C ALA A 270 25.69 0.72 4.18
N ASN A 271 26.99 0.46 4.20
CA ASN A 271 27.86 0.68 3.06
C ASN A 271 27.60 -0.36 1.95
N THR A 272 28.15 -0.09 0.77
CA THR A 272 27.97 -0.89 -0.44
C THR A 272 28.71 -2.22 -0.31
N GLY A 273 28.16 -3.30 -0.86
CA GLY A 273 28.57 -4.67 -0.57
C GLY A 273 27.59 -5.41 0.35
N PHE A 274 28.10 -6.39 1.11
CA PHE A 274 27.31 -7.27 1.96
C PHE A 274 26.95 -6.64 3.32
N LEU A 275 25.67 -6.64 3.64
CA LEU A 275 25.09 -6.13 4.88
C LEU A 275 25.25 -7.17 6.00
N LYS A 276 26.48 -7.37 6.49
CA LYS A 276 26.81 -8.35 7.54
C LYS A 276 25.95 -8.22 8.80
N ASN A 277 25.56 -7.00 9.16
CA ASN A 277 24.63 -6.71 10.26
C ASN A 277 23.26 -7.37 10.08
N VAL A 278 22.76 -7.52 8.84
CA VAL A 278 21.49 -8.18 8.53
C VAL A 278 21.64 -9.70 8.63
N LEU A 279 22.72 -10.25 8.05
CA LEU A 279 23.03 -11.68 8.10
C LEU A 279 23.23 -12.17 9.56
N GLY A 280 23.90 -11.37 10.39
CA GLY A 280 24.15 -11.66 11.81
C GLY A 280 22.93 -11.60 12.73
N GLU A 281 21.81 -11.02 12.30
CA GLU A 281 20.53 -11.13 13.02
C GLU A 281 19.67 -12.27 12.46
N ILE A 282 19.70 -12.53 11.15
CA ILE A 282 19.02 -13.69 10.54
C ILE A 282 19.61 -15.02 11.07
N SER A 283 20.91 -15.07 11.40
CA SER A 283 21.53 -16.25 12.02
C SER A 283 20.92 -16.63 13.38
N LYS A 284 20.24 -15.69 14.06
CA LYS A 284 19.55 -15.90 15.35
C LYS A 284 18.15 -16.51 15.21
N PHE A 285 17.65 -16.68 13.99
CA PHE A 285 16.36 -17.34 13.74
C PHE A 285 16.47 -18.87 13.93
N PRO A 286 15.34 -19.60 14.04
CA PRO A 286 15.35 -21.07 14.01
C PRO A 286 15.91 -21.61 12.69
N ASP A 287 16.62 -22.74 12.73
CA ASP A 287 17.27 -23.35 11.55
C ASP A 287 16.28 -23.82 10.47
N GLU A 288 15.02 -24.03 10.82
CA GLU A 288 13.93 -24.32 9.89
C GLU A 288 13.48 -23.09 9.08
N ASP A 289 13.69 -21.88 9.62
CA ASP A 289 13.27 -20.62 9.00
C ASP A 289 14.38 -20.02 8.11
N LYS A 290 15.62 -20.53 8.26
CA LYS A 290 16.82 -20.17 7.49
C LYS A 290 16.87 -20.75 6.07
N TYR A 291 15.92 -21.59 5.68
CA TYR A 291 15.78 -22.04 4.29
C TYR A 291 15.22 -20.89 3.43
N CYS A 292 16.04 -20.40 2.50
CA CYS A 292 15.79 -19.16 1.77
C CYS A 292 15.93 -19.28 0.25
N CYS A 293 15.16 -18.47 -0.46
CA CYS A 293 15.43 -18.07 -1.83
C CYS A 293 16.30 -16.81 -1.84
N LEU A 294 17.35 -16.78 -2.69
CA LEU A 294 18.12 -15.57 -3.00
C LEU A 294 17.58 -14.92 -4.27
N ILE A 295 17.02 -13.73 -4.14
CA ILE A 295 16.39 -12.99 -5.25
C ILE A 295 17.31 -11.82 -5.63
N LEU A 296 17.60 -11.67 -6.92
CA LEU A 296 18.46 -10.59 -7.43
C LEU A 296 17.90 -9.92 -8.70
N ASP A 297 18.08 -8.61 -8.77
CA ASP A 297 17.64 -7.75 -9.88
C ASP A 297 18.34 -6.37 -9.78
N SER A 298 18.37 -5.63 -10.89
CA SER A 298 18.93 -4.27 -10.98
C SER A 298 17.83 -3.22 -11.04
N MET A 299 17.92 -2.19 -10.19
CA MET A 299 17.04 -1.03 -10.25
C MET A 299 17.78 0.15 -10.91
N SER A 300 17.32 0.61 -12.09
CA SER A 300 17.83 1.87 -12.66
C SER A 300 17.63 3.05 -11.69
N ILE A 301 18.67 3.88 -11.59
CA ILE A 301 18.81 5.05 -10.72
C ILE A 301 19.16 6.31 -11.54
N LYS A 302 19.08 7.48 -10.92
CA LYS A 302 19.55 8.73 -11.53
C LYS A 302 21.08 8.77 -11.53
N LYS A 303 21.70 8.58 -12.70
CA LYS A 303 23.13 8.81 -12.98
C LYS A 303 23.48 10.26 -12.62
N GLU A 304 24.17 10.47 -11.50
CA GLU A 304 24.46 11.78 -10.93
C GLU A 304 25.62 11.69 -9.93
N ILE A 305 26.66 12.51 -10.10
CA ILE A 305 27.84 12.53 -9.23
C ILE A 305 27.76 13.73 -8.27
N HIS A 306 28.05 13.49 -6.99
CA HIS A 306 28.08 14.49 -5.92
C HIS A 306 29.41 14.42 -5.16
N TRP A 307 29.93 15.56 -4.71
CA TRP A 307 31.04 15.60 -3.76
C TRP A 307 30.51 15.49 -2.32
N ASP A 308 30.80 14.39 -1.65
CA ASP A 308 30.53 14.21 -0.22
C ASP A 308 31.64 14.86 0.61
N ARG A 309 31.30 16.02 1.19
CA ARG A 309 32.19 16.81 2.05
C ARG A 309 32.53 16.13 3.38
N PHE A 310 31.76 15.14 3.84
CA PHE A 310 32.03 14.46 5.11
C PHE A 310 33.00 13.29 4.93
N ASN A 311 32.90 12.57 3.81
CA ASN A 311 33.79 11.45 3.47
C ASN A 311 34.92 11.85 2.50
N HIS A 312 35.06 13.15 2.20
CA HIS A 312 36.04 13.75 1.29
C HIS A 312 36.19 12.99 -0.04
N LYS A 313 35.07 12.57 -0.63
CA LYS A 313 35.06 11.78 -1.87
C LYS A 313 33.84 12.05 -2.75
N TYR A 314 33.97 11.72 -4.03
CA TYR A 314 32.81 11.68 -4.93
C TYR A 314 31.93 10.43 -4.66
N ILE A 315 30.62 10.60 -4.84
CA ILE A 315 29.60 9.55 -4.77
C ILE A 315 28.73 9.66 -6.03
N GLY A 316 28.47 8.54 -6.71
CA GLY A 316 27.78 8.50 -8.01
C GLY A 316 28.45 7.56 -9.01
N TYR A 317 29.71 7.22 -8.75
CA TYR A 317 30.45 6.17 -9.45
C TYR A 317 29.99 4.76 -9.11
N CYS A 318 30.41 3.80 -9.91
CA CYS A 318 30.27 2.38 -9.64
C CYS A 318 31.01 2.01 -8.35
N ASP A 319 30.41 1.12 -7.57
CA ASP A 319 30.85 0.74 -6.23
C ASP A 319 30.49 -0.73 -6.02
N TYR A 320 31.50 -1.58 -6.21
CA TYR A 320 31.42 -3.03 -6.00
C TYR A 320 31.71 -3.43 -4.52
N GLY A 321 31.93 -2.45 -3.64
CA GLY A 321 32.38 -2.64 -2.26
C GLY A 321 33.87 -2.96 -2.15
N ASN A 322 34.44 -2.73 -0.96
CA ASN A 322 35.89 -2.71 -0.68
C ASN A 322 36.68 -4.02 -0.98
N ASN A 323 36.02 -5.08 -1.44
CA ASN A 323 36.60 -6.42 -1.62
C ASN A 323 36.65 -6.87 -3.09
N VAL A 324 36.19 -6.06 -4.04
CA VAL A 324 36.13 -6.43 -5.47
C VAL A 324 36.71 -5.31 -6.33
N THR A 325 37.95 -5.49 -6.77
CA THR A 325 38.59 -4.62 -7.77
C THR A 325 38.09 -5.01 -9.16
N VAL A 326 37.21 -4.20 -9.73
CA VAL A 326 36.76 -4.33 -11.13
C VAL A 326 37.37 -3.20 -11.94
N GLU A 327 37.80 -3.51 -13.16
CA GLU A 327 38.08 -2.50 -14.19
C GLU A 327 36.80 -1.67 -14.47
N ASP A 328 36.95 -0.41 -14.89
CA ASP A 328 35.86 0.56 -15.12
C ASP A 328 35.17 1.14 -13.86
N CYS A 329 35.73 1.05 -12.65
CA CYS A 329 35.12 1.66 -11.44
C CYS A 329 34.90 3.19 -11.50
N GLU A 330 35.60 3.91 -12.38
CA GLU A 330 35.38 5.35 -12.62
C GLU A 330 34.16 5.65 -13.52
N SER A 331 33.44 4.63 -13.97
CA SER A 331 32.15 4.81 -14.65
C SER A 331 31.06 5.28 -13.66
N ALA A 332 30.20 6.19 -14.10
CA ALA A 332 29.11 6.71 -13.27
C ALA A 332 27.87 5.80 -13.33
N ALA A 333 27.41 5.32 -12.18
CA ALA A 333 26.42 4.24 -12.07
C ALA A 333 25.05 4.60 -12.69
N THR A 334 24.46 3.65 -13.41
CA THR A 334 23.12 3.76 -14.03
C THR A 334 22.06 2.93 -13.32
N GLU A 335 22.49 1.93 -12.55
CA GLU A 335 21.61 1.02 -11.81
C GLU A 335 22.21 0.62 -10.46
N VAL A 336 21.37 0.09 -9.57
CA VAL A 336 21.76 -0.55 -8.32
C VAL A 336 21.31 -2.00 -8.32
N LEU A 337 22.27 -2.92 -8.32
CA LEU A 337 22.02 -4.35 -8.13
C LEU A 337 21.72 -4.60 -6.66
N VAL A 338 20.66 -5.36 -6.37
CA VAL A 338 20.27 -5.69 -4.98
C VAL A 338 20.04 -7.18 -4.83
N PHE A 339 20.61 -7.76 -3.77
CA PHE A 339 20.38 -9.14 -3.37
C PHE A 339 19.46 -9.17 -2.14
N LEU A 340 18.35 -9.92 -2.25
CA LEU A 340 17.28 -10.02 -1.25
C LEU A 340 17.06 -11.48 -0.88
N LEU A 341 17.20 -11.84 0.40
CA LEU A 341 16.72 -13.14 0.87
C LEU A 341 15.22 -13.10 1.13
N SER A 342 14.53 -14.19 0.78
CA SER A 342 13.14 -14.46 1.14
C SER A 342 13.04 -15.85 1.78
N SER A 343 12.57 -15.93 3.02
CA SER A 343 12.34 -17.23 3.68
C SER A 343 11.32 -18.05 2.90
N LEU A 344 11.51 -19.37 2.83
CA LEU A 344 10.54 -20.29 2.24
C LEU A 344 9.40 -20.62 3.21
N LYS A 345 9.72 -20.71 4.52
CA LYS A 345 8.79 -21.11 5.59
C LYS A 345 8.02 -19.92 6.18
N ASN A 346 8.71 -18.92 6.70
CA ASN A 346 8.12 -17.69 7.26
C ASN A 346 7.95 -16.60 6.19
N LYS A 347 7.45 -15.41 6.52
CA LYS A 347 7.12 -14.36 5.52
C LYS A 347 8.23 -13.34 5.30
N TRP A 348 9.28 -13.37 6.12
CA TRP A 348 10.35 -12.37 6.15
C TRP A 348 11.16 -12.31 4.86
N LYS A 349 11.59 -11.08 4.54
CA LYS A 349 12.33 -10.72 3.34
C LYS A 349 13.31 -9.59 3.68
N TRP A 350 14.60 -9.74 3.43
CA TRP A 350 15.60 -8.71 3.78
C TRP A 350 16.68 -8.55 2.71
N PRO A 351 17.10 -7.32 2.38
CA PRO A 351 18.27 -7.10 1.53
C PRO A 351 19.52 -7.52 2.29
N ILE A 352 20.38 -8.32 1.66
CA ILE A 352 21.64 -8.79 2.23
C ILE A 352 22.87 -8.18 1.57
N GLY A 353 22.70 -7.51 0.43
CA GLY A 353 23.76 -6.76 -0.23
C GLY A 353 23.22 -5.89 -1.35
N TYR A 354 23.97 -4.84 -1.69
CA TYR A 354 23.67 -3.98 -2.83
C TYR A 354 24.96 -3.38 -3.42
N TRP A 355 24.94 -3.07 -4.72
CA TRP A 355 26.09 -2.55 -5.48
C TRP A 355 25.63 -1.50 -6.50
N PHE A 356 26.38 -0.41 -6.65
CA PHE A 356 26.13 0.58 -7.69
C PHE A 356 26.94 0.20 -8.93
N VAL A 357 26.29 0.06 -10.09
CA VAL A 357 26.92 -0.48 -11.30
C VAL A 357 26.43 0.25 -12.55
N ASP A 358 27.18 0.13 -13.65
CA ASP A 358 26.74 0.51 -14.99
C ASP A 358 26.72 -0.75 -15.86
N LYS A 359 25.54 -1.40 -15.94
CA LYS A 359 25.26 -2.64 -16.69
C LYS A 359 26.20 -3.81 -16.33
N ILE A 360 25.88 -4.53 -15.26
CA ILE A 360 26.78 -5.56 -14.70
C ILE A 360 27.21 -6.65 -15.70
N LYS A 361 28.53 -6.90 -15.78
CA LYS A 361 29.16 -8.00 -16.52
C LYS A 361 28.83 -9.35 -15.85
N SER A 362 28.43 -10.37 -16.63
CA SER A 362 27.97 -11.68 -16.11
C SER A 362 29.02 -12.42 -15.27
N THR A 363 30.30 -12.22 -15.53
CA THR A 363 31.43 -12.73 -14.73
C THR A 363 31.45 -12.16 -13.31
N VAL A 364 31.25 -10.85 -13.17
CA VAL A 364 31.17 -10.19 -11.86
C VAL A 364 29.89 -10.64 -11.13
N GLN A 365 28.78 -10.78 -11.86
CA GLN A 365 27.52 -11.23 -11.28
C GLN A 365 27.61 -12.68 -10.73
N SER A 366 28.30 -13.61 -11.41
CA SER A 366 28.45 -15.00 -10.92
C SER A 366 29.38 -15.07 -9.70
N GLN A 367 30.44 -14.25 -9.67
CA GLN A 367 31.29 -14.07 -8.49
C GLN A 367 30.48 -13.53 -7.30
N LEU A 368 29.69 -12.46 -7.48
CA LEU A 368 28.85 -11.91 -6.41
C LEU A 368 27.82 -12.92 -5.88
N ILE A 369 27.17 -13.71 -6.76
CA ILE A 369 26.27 -14.80 -6.34
C ILE A 369 27.02 -15.84 -5.49
N THR A 370 28.22 -16.24 -5.93
CA THR A 370 29.07 -17.22 -5.23
C THR A 370 29.50 -16.70 -3.85
N MET A 371 29.88 -15.42 -3.75
CA MET A 371 30.21 -14.75 -2.50
C MET A 371 28.99 -14.63 -1.57
N ALA A 372 27.82 -14.30 -2.12
CA ALA A 372 26.58 -14.15 -1.34
C ALA A 372 26.16 -15.46 -0.67
N ILE A 373 26.18 -16.57 -1.42
CA ILE A 373 25.90 -17.92 -0.91
C ILE A 373 26.95 -18.32 0.12
N THR A 374 28.22 -18.01 -0.13
CA THR A 374 29.32 -18.27 0.80
C THR A 374 29.17 -17.52 2.13
N GLU A 375 28.83 -16.23 2.11
CA GLU A 375 28.55 -15.47 3.34
C GLU A 375 27.28 -15.99 4.04
N CYS A 376 26.20 -16.30 3.31
CA CYS A 376 25.00 -16.91 3.89
C CYS A 376 25.32 -18.21 4.65
N ASN A 377 26.09 -19.11 4.04
CA ASN A 377 26.49 -20.38 4.68
C ASN A 377 27.29 -20.16 5.98
N LYS A 378 28.17 -19.14 6.04
CA LYS A 378 28.89 -18.77 7.28
C LYS A 378 27.97 -18.33 8.42
N PHE A 379 26.81 -17.73 8.11
CA PHE A 379 25.77 -17.35 9.07
C PHE A 379 24.73 -18.47 9.30
N GLY A 380 24.95 -19.68 8.78
CA GLY A 380 24.03 -20.83 8.89
C GLY A 380 22.77 -20.70 8.03
N ILE A 381 22.74 -19.76 7.09
CA ILE A 381 21.59 -19.46 6.23
C ILE A 381 21.66 -20.38 5.00
N LYS A 382 20.60 -21.17 4.78
CA LYS A 382 20.54 -22.21 3.73
C LYS A 382 19.89 -21.64 2.48
N VAL A 383 20.69 -21.16 1.53
CA VAL A 383 20.20 -20.72 0.21
C VAL A 383 19.90 -21.95 -0.64
N VAL A 384 18.63 -22.19 -0.93
CA VAL A 384 18.16 -23.38 -1.67
C VAL A 384 18.12 -23.12 -3.19
N ASN A 385 17.79 -21.90 -3.58
CA ASN A 385 17.69 -21.50 -4.97
C ASN A 385 18.02 -20.01 -5.17
N VAL A 386 18.32 -19.63 -6.41
CA VAL A 386 18.52 -18.25 -6.84
C VAL A 386 17.49 -17.89 -7.91
N THR A 387 16.80 -16.77 -7.72
CA THR A 387 15.75 -16.24 -8.61
C THR A 387 16.16 -14.91 -9.20
N CYS A 388 16.02 -14.79 -10.52
CA CYS A 388 16.07 -13.53 -11.27
C CYS A 388 15.26 -13.69 -12.56
N ASP A 389 15.29 -12.66 -13.42
CA ASP A 389 14.61 -12.68 -14.69
C ASP A 389 15.36 -13.52 -15.75
N GLY A 390 14.69 -13.81 -16.87
CA GLY A 390 15.24 -14.60 -17.98
C GLY A 390 16.13 -13.84 -18.96
N ALA A 391 16.68 -12.66 -18.61
CA ALA A 391 17.51 -11.88 -19.52
C ALA A 391 18.78 -12.62 -19.96
N TYR A 392 19.30 -12.27 -21.14
CA TYR A 392 20.48 -12.92 -21.72
C TYR A 392 21.71 -12.83 -20.81
N ALA A 393 21.95 -11.68 -20.15
CA ALA A 393 23.03 -11.52 -19.18
C ALA A 393 22.91 -12.50 -18.01
N ASN A 394 21.73 -12.57 -17.38
CA ASN A 394 21.43 -13.50 -16.29
C ASN A 394 21.60 -14.97 -16.73
N ALA A 395 21.12 -15.34 -17.92
CA ALA A 395 21.32 -16.68 -18.48
C ALA A 395 22.81 -17.02 -18.69
N SER A 396 23.62 -16.06 -19.16
CA SER A 396 25.08 -16.20 -19.26
C SER A 396 25.73 -16.36 -17.87
N THR A 397 25.27 -15.63 -16.87
CA THR A 397 25.74 -15.75 -15.47
C THR A 397 25.50 -17.15 -14.90
N PHE A 398 24.31 -17.73 -15.10
CA PHE A 398 24.04 -19.10 -14.65
C PHE A 398 24.79 -20.16 -15.47
N LYS A 399 25.11 -19.89 -16.75
CA LYS A 399 26.02 -20.74 -17.53
C LYS A 399 27.44 -20.75 -16.97
N LEU A 400 27.95 -19.60 -16.49
CA LEU A 400 29.24 -19.52 -15.79
C LEU A 400 29.22 -20.22 -14.43
N LEU A 401 28.08 -20.26 -13.75
CA LEU A 401 27.89 -21.05 -12.51
C LEU A 401 27.78 -22.57 -12.78
N GLY A 402 27.63 -23.00 -14.05
CA GLY A 402 27.60 -24.40 -14.44
C GLY A 402 26.20 -24.99 -14.67
N CYS A 403 25.15 -24.17 -14.80
CA CYS A 403 23.88 -24.59 -15.38
C CYS A 403 24.01 -24.75 -16.91
N ASP A 404 23.22 -25.63 -17.52
CA ASP A 404 22.99 -25.62 -18.96
C ASP A 404 21.50 -25.71 -19.28
N LEU A 405 21.01 -24.65 -19.92
CA LEU A 405 19.59 -24.41 -20.19
C LEU A 405 19.25 -24.53 -21.68
N ASP A 406 20.25 -24.61 -22.56
CA ASP A 406 20.07 -24.65 -24.02
C ASP A 406 19.89 -26.08 -24.56
N GLN A 407 19.31 -26.95 -23.72
CA GLN A 407 19.20 -28.40 -23.90
C GLN A 407 17.72 -28.87 -23.99
N PRO A 408 17.47 -30.09 -24.51
CA PRO A 408 16.18 -30.77 -24.37
C PRO A 408 15.76 -30.92 -22.90
N TYR A 409 14.45 -30.94 -22.61
CA TYR A 409 13.90 -30.84 -21.25
C TYR A 409 14.54 -31.82 -20.23
N ASP A 410 14.60 -33.10 -20.57
CA ASP A 410 15.16 -34.14 -19.70
C ASP A 410 16.66 -33.91 -19.42
N SER A 411 17.39 -33.31 -20.36
CA SER A 411 18.83 -32.97 -20.25
C SER A 411 19.13 -31.57 -19.70
N ILE A 412 18.13 -30.69 -19.48
CA ILE A 412 18.37 -29.37 -18.84
C ILE A 412 19.04 -29.57 -17.48
N LYS A 413 20.15 -28.87 -17.25
CA LYS A 413 20.77 -28.74 -15.93
C LYS A 413 20.47 -27.36 -15.37
N SER A 414 19.45 -27.26 -14.54
CA SER A 414 19.02 -25.99 -13.89
C SER A 414 19.61 -25.80 -12.49
N ASP A 415 20.58 -26.63 -12.10
CA ASP A 415 21.27 -26.62 -10.83
C ASP A 415 22.79 -26.45 -10.97
N PHE A 416 23.40 -25.92 -9.91
CA PHE A 416 24.84 -25.71 -9.79
C PHE A 416 25.31 -26.03 -8.37
N ASN A 417 26.63 -26.10 -8.18
CA ASN A 417 27.23 -26.31 -6.87
C ASN A 417 28.40 -25.33 -6.66
N ILE A 418 28.65 -24.99 -5.40
CA ILE A 418 29.74 -24.11 -4.94
C ILE A 418 30.51 -24.91 -3.88
N ALA A 419 31.84 -24.87 -3.88
CA ALA A 419 32.68 -25.75 -3.03
C ALA A 419 32.42 -25.66 -1.51
N LEU A 420 31.75 -24.59 -1.04
CA LEU A 420 31.34 -24.38 0.35
C LEU A 420 29.85 -24.70 0.61
N SER A 421 29.16 -25.32 -0.35
CA SER A 421 27.82 -25.90 -0.20
C SER A 421 27.88 -27.43 -0.23
N LYS A 422 27.18 -28.08 0.71
CA LYS A 422 26.96 -29.53 0.69
C LYS A 422 25.70 -29.94 -0.10
N GLN A 423 25.03 -28.99 -0.75
CA GLN A 423 23.77 -29.20 -1.47
C GLN A 423 23.78 -28.43 -2.80
N ASN A 424 23.22 -29.02 -3.85
CA ASN A 424 23.02 -28.35 -5.13
C ASN A 424 22.05 -27.18 -4.95
N ILE A 425 22.35 -26.07 -5.62
CA ILE A 425 21.57 -24.83 -5.58
C ILE A 425 20.93 -24.64 -6.94
N TYR A 426 19.63 -24.34 -6.95
CA TYR A 426 18.84 -24.33 -8.17
C TYR A 426 18.68 -22.91 -8.73
N PHE A 427 18.77 -22.73 -10.04
CA PHE A 427 18.32 -21.52 -10.72
C PHE A 427 16.81 -21.59 -10.96
N THR A 428 16.06 -20.53 -10.62
CA THR A 428 14.60 -20.46 -10.82
C THR A 428 14.22 -19.16 -11.54
N PRO A 429 14.07 -19.17 -12.88
CA PRO A 429 13.62 -18.01 -13.65
C PRO A 429 12.25 -17.49 -13.21
N ASP A 430 12.09 -16.17 -13.16
CA ASP A 430 10.82 -15.54 -12.79
C ASP A 430 9.66 -15.90 -13.75
N ALA A 431 8.64 -16.57 -13.20
CA ALA A 431 7.45 -16.98 -13.94
C ALA A 431 6.62 -15.80 -14.47
N CYS A 432 6.60 -14.67 -13.74
CA CYS A 432 5.95 -13.44 -14.19
C CYS A 432 6.64 -12.88 -15.47
N HIS A 433 7.95 -13.02 -15.60
CA HIS A 433 8.72 -12.76 -16.81
C HIS A 433 8.40 -13.75 -17.94
N ASN A 434 8.34 -15.05 -17.66
CA ASN A 434 8.07 -16.05 -18.68
C ASN A 434 6.68 -15.89 -19.34
N VAL A 435 5.62 -15.52 -18.59
CA VAL A 435 4.31 -15.20 -19.20
C VAL A 435 4.37 -13.92 -20.05
N LYS A 436 5.10 -12.88 -19.62
CA LYS A 436 5.34 -11.67 -20.44
C LYS A 436 5.95 -12.08 -21.80
N LEU A 437 6.94 -12.96 -21.80
CA LEU A 437 7.62 -13.43 -23.01
C LEU A 437 6.75 -14.34 -23.88
N ALA A 438 5.99 -15.29 -23.30
CA ALA A 438 5.07 -16.15 -24.05
C ALA A 438 4.02 -15.33 -24.83
N ARG A 439 3.40 -14.34 -24.16
CA ARG A 439 2.46 -13.40 -24.81
C ARG A 439 3.14 -12.55 -25.88
N ASN A 440 4.37 -12.09 -25.64
CA ASN A 440 5.13 -11.35 -26.63
C ASN A 440 5.54 -12.21 -27.83
N ALA A 441 5.82 -13.50 -27.65
CA ALA A 441 6.16 -14.41 -28.73
C ALA A 441 4.96 -14.60 -29.68
N LEU A 442 3.80 -15.02 -29.15
CA LEU A 442 2.57 -15.17 -29.94
C LEU A 442 2.17 -13.86 -30.64
N GLY A 443 2.15 -12.75 -29.90
CA GLY A 443 1.81 -11.43 -30.46
C GLY A 443 2.87 -10.82 -31.41
N THR A 444 4.07 -11.40 -31.53
CA THR A 444 5.12 -10.97 -32.49
C THR A 444 5.19 -11.86 -33.71
N PHE A 445 5.08 -13.19 -33.54
CA PHE A 445 5.04 -14.11 -34.68
C PHE A 445 3.70 -14.07 -35.41
N GLY A 446 2.61 -13.69 -34.73
CA GLY A 446 1.23 -13.74 -35.25
C GLY A 446 0.67 -15.16 -35.21
N ALA A 447 1.42 -16.12 -35.73
CA ALA A 447 1.15 -17.55 -35.64
C ALA A 447 2.44 -18.36 -35.38
N PHE A 448 2.28 -19.51 -34.74
CA PHE A 448 3.27 -20.60 -34.71
C PHE A 448 2.54 -21.95 -34.67
N THR A 449 3.23 -23.08 -34.77
CA THR A 449 2.61 -24.41 -34.86
C THR A 449 2.92 -25.29 -33.65
N ASP A 450 2.04 -26.26 -33.37
CA ASP A 450 2.35 -27.38 -32.48
C ASP A 450 3.00 -28.56 -33.21
N GLU A 451 3.11 -29.69 -32.50
CA GLU A 451 3.76 -30.91 -32.96
C GLU A 451 3.12 -31.48 -34.23
N ASP A 452 1.79 -31.50 -34.24
CA ASP A 452 0.88 -31.93 -35.30
C ASP A 452 0.81 -30.93 -36.47
N ASN A 453 1.52 -29.81 -36.37
CA ASN A 453 1.52 -28.65 -37.26
C ASN A 453 0.22 -27.81 -37.25
N ASN A 454 -0.64 -27.95 -36.24
CA ASN A 454 -1.82 -27.09 -36.09
C ASN A 454 -1.43 -25.65 -35.71
N LEU A 455 -2.17 -24.67 -36.20
CA LEU A 455 -1.85 -23.25 -36.02
C LEU A 455 -2.33 -22.69 -34.66
N ILE A 456 -1.38 -22.10 -33.94
CA ILE A 456 -1.55 -21.35 -32.70
C ILE A 456 -1.45 -19.87 -33.03
N GLU A 457 -2.56 -19.13 -32.98
CA GLU A 457 -2.66 -17.82 -33.62
C GLU A 457 -3.19 -16.71 -32.70
N TRP A 458 -2.53 -15.55 -32.78
CA TRP A 458 -3.01 -14.33 -32.12
C TRP A 458 -4.35 -13.84 -32.69
N ARG A 459 -4.68 -14.17 -33.96
CA ARG A 459 -5.92 -13.70 -34.61
C ARG A 459 -7.19 -14.08 -33.84
N TYR A 460 -7.23 -15.25 -33.20
CA TYR A 460 -8.38 -15.68 -32.41
C TYR A 460 -8.57 -14.82 -31.15
N ILE A 461 -7.49 -14.32 -30.54
CA ILE A 461 -7.56 -13.43 -29.36
C ILE A 461 -8.03 -12.02 -29.77
N ASP A 462 -7.63 -11.55 -30.95
CA ASP A 462 -8.10 -10.27 -31.50
C ASP A 462 -9.56 -10.35 -31.98
N LYS A 463 -9.94 -11.39 -32.75
CA LYS A 463 -11.33 -11.70 -33.09
C LYS A 463 -12.23 -11.79 -31.85
N LEU A 464 -11.77 -12.49 -30.80
CA LEU A 464 -12.50 -12.58 -29.53
C LEU A 464 -12.72 -11.19 -28.90
N PHE A 465 -11.75 -10.28 -29.00
CA PHE A 465 -11.92 -8.90 -28.55
C PHE A 465 -12.92 -8.13 -29.44
N GLN A 466 -12.82 -8.26 -30.77
CA GLN A 466 -13.68 -7.58 -31.74
C GLN A 466 -15.16 -8.01 -31.57
N LEU A 467 -15.42 -9.32 -31.56
CA LEU A 467 -16.72 -9.93 -31.29
C LEU A 467 -17.31 -9.47 -29.94
N GLN A 468 -16.48 -9.37 -28.89
CA GLN A 468 -16.91 -8.87 -27.58
C GLN A 468 -17.18 -7.36 -27.51
N ASN A 469 -16.74 -6.57 -28.49
CA ASN A 469 -17.12 -5.16 -28.62
C ASN A 469 -18.42 -5.02 -29.44
N GLU A 470 -18.63 -5.87 -30.45
CA GLU A 470 -19.85 -5.92 -31.27
C GLU A 470 -21.04 -6.43 -30.46
N ILE A 471 -20.96 -7.66 -29.94
CA ILE A 471 -21.94 -8.22 -28.98
C ILE A 471 -22.01 -7.34 -27.74
N GLY A 472 -20.89 -6.67 -27.40
CA GLY A 472 -20.77 -5.76 -26.26
C GLY A 472 -20.81 -6.42 -24.88
N PHE A 473 -21.08 -7.72 -24.82
CA PHE A 473 -20.92 -8.57 -23.65
C PHE A 473 -19.58 -9.31 -23.70
N LYS A 474 -19.04 -9.68 -22.53
CA LYS A 474 -17.80 -10.45 -22.41
C LYS A 474 -18.08 -11.89 -22.01
N LEU A 475 -17.37 -12.84 -22.62
CA LEU A 475 -17.39 -14.28 -22.30
C LEU A 475 -16.64 -14.59 -20.99
N ALA A 476 -17.04 -13.94 -19.89
CA ALA A 476 -16.47 -14.07 -18.53
C ALA A 476 -14.94 -13.85 -18.44
N ASN A 477 -14.34 -13.19 -19.43
CA ASN A 477 -12.91 -12.93 -19.53
C ASN A 477 -12.58 -11.43 -19.37
N LYS A 478 -11.28 -11.11 -19.21
CA LYS A 478 -10.81 -9.75 -18.89
C LYS A 478 -10.16 -9.01 -20.07
N ILE A 479 -10.28 -9.54 -21.29
CA ILE A 479 -9.72 -8.95 -22.51
C ILE A 479 -10.25 -7.52 -22.74
N SER A 480 -9.40 -6.66 -23.31
CA SER A 480 -9.71 -5.27 -23.65
C SER A 480 -8.70 -4.72 -24.66
N ALA A 481 -8.93 -3.51 -25.17
CA ALA A 481 -8.00 -2.84 -26.10
C ALA A 481 -6.55 -2.75 -25.57
N ALA A 482 -6.33 -2.73 -24.26
CA ALA A 482 -5.00 -2.69 -23.65
C ALA A 482 -4.27 -4.06 -23.63
N HIS A 483 -5.02 -5.15 -23.82
CA HIS A 483 -4.50 -6.51 -24.01
C HIS A 483 -4.12 -6.75 -25.48
N ILE A 484 -4.95 -6.28 -26.42
CA ILE A 484 -4.67 -6.41 -27.86
C ILE A 484 -3.53 -5.48 -28.28
N ASN A 485 -3.55 -4.21 -27.86
CA ASN A 485 -2.46 -3.25 -28.06
C ASN A 485 -1.29 -3.48 -27.09
N TRP A 486 -0.87 -4.74 -26.92
CA TRP A 486 0.14 -5.18 -25.97
C TRP A 486 1.47 -4.45 -26.12
N LYS A 487 1.82 -4.02 -27.35
CA LYS A 487 3.01 -3.23 -27.70
C LYS A 487 3.11 -1.90 -26.92
N VAL A 488 1.99 -1.36 -26.40
CA VAL A 488 1.96 -0.14 -25.58
C VAL A 488 2.25 -0.41 -24.09
N ASN A 489 2.06 -1.66 -23.63
CA ASN A 489 2.32 -2.07 -22.26
C ASN A 489 3.05 -3.42 -22.18
N PRO A 490 4.20 -3.60 -22.87
CA PRO A 490 4.84 -4.90 -23.02
C PRO A 490 5.16 -5.53 -21.65
N MET A 491 5.68 -4.73 -20.71
CA MET A 491 6.09 -5.15 -19.36
C MET A 491 4.94 -5.39 -18.37
N LYS A 492 3.66 -5.11 -18.68
CA LYS A 492 2.56 -5.33 -17.71
C LYS A 492 2.21 -6.82 -17.60
N VAL A 493 2.71 -7.48 -16.55
CA VAL A 493 2.41 -8.89 -16.20
C VAL A 493 0.90 -9.13 -16.16
N LYS A 494 0.13 -8.26 -15.47
CA LYS A 494 -1.35 -8.37 -15.38
C LYS A 494 -2.03 -8.60 -16.73
N PHE A 495 -1.60 -7.90 -17.78
CA PHE A 495 -2.19 -8.07 -19.11
C PHE A 495 -1.68 -9.34 -19.81
N ALA A 496 -0.42 -9.76 -19.60
CA ALA A 496 0.07 -11.02 -20.17
C ALA A 496 -0.68 -12.23 -19.60
N VAL A 497 -0.85 -12.28 -18.27
CA VAL A 497 -1.61 -13.31 -17.56
C VAL A 497 -3.09 -13.28 -17.94
N GLN A 498 -3.72 -12.09 -18.03
CA GLN A 498 -5.12 -11.99 -18.42
C GLN A 498 -5.38 -12.39 -19.88
N THR A 499 -4.42 -12.17 -20.79
CA THR A 499 -4.46 -12.66 -22.17
C THR A 499 -4.29 -14.18 -22.25
N LEU A 500 -3.29 -14.75 -21.59
CA LEU A 500 -3.00 -16.19 -21.61
C LEU A 500 -3.60 -16.86 -20.36
N SER A 501 -4.93 -16.87 -20.25
CA SER A 501 -5.65 -17.46 -19.11
C SER A 501 -6.70 -18.50 -19.52
N SER A 502 -7.02 -19.43 -18.60
CA SER A 502 -8.13 -20.39 -18.71
C SER A 502 -9.42 -19.73 -19.19
N SER A 503 -9.78 -18.55 -18.67
CA SER A 503 -11.05 -17.92 -19.07
C SER A 503 -11.05 -17.50 -20.54
N VAL A 504 -9.90 -17.17 -21.14
CA VAL A 504 -9.79 -16.90 -22.59
C VAL A 504 -9.91 -18.20 -23.37
N ALA A 505 -9.19 -19.26 -22.98
CA ALA A 505 -9.30 -20.57 -23.61
C ALA A 505 -10.73 -21.14 -23.56
N ASP A 506 -11.42 -21.04 -22.42
CA ASP A 506 -12.82 -21.47 -22.26
C ASP A 506 -13.80 -20.57 -23.04
N SER A 507 -13.40 -19.35 -23.42
CA SER A 507 -14.19 -18.50 -24.33
C SER A 507 -14.03 -18.97 -25.78
N LEU A 508 -12.79 -19.24 -26.20
CA LEU A 508 -12.47 -19.74 -27.54
C LEU A 508 -13.08 -21.13 -27.78
N LEU A 509 -13.05 -22.02 -26.79
CA LEU A 509 -13.65 -23.36 -26.88
C LEU A 509 -15.17 -23.35 -27.05
N TYR A 510 -15.86 -22.39 -26.44
CA TYR A 510 -17.29 -22.19 -26.69
C TYR A 510 -17.54 -21.65 -28.11
N LEU A 511 -16.68 -20.77 -28.60
CA LEU A 511 -16.79 -20.18 -29.94
C LEU A 511 -16.46 -21.15 -31.07
N SER A 512 -15.45 -22.03 -30.96
CA SER A 512 -15.20 -23.05 -32.01
C SER A 512 -16.36 -24.04 -32.15
N GLN A 513 -17.13 -24.25 -31.08
CA GLN A 513 -18.35 -25.06 -31.07
C GLN A 513 -19.63 -24.30 -31.47
N THR A 514 -19.55 -23.03 -31.88
CA THR A 514 -20.71 -22.19 -32.24
C THR A 514 -20.48 -21.25 -33.43
N SER A 515 -19.24 -21.08 -33.90
CA SER A 515 -18.88 -20.08 -34.92
C SER A 515 -17.79 -20.58 -35.87
N VAL A 516 -18.08 -20.56 -37.17
CA VAL A 516 -17.12 -20.88 -38.24
C VAL A 516 -15.89 -19.96 -38.19
N GLU A 517 -16.04 -18.73 -37.69
CA GLU A 517 -14.94 -17.78 -37.55
C GLU A 517 -13.83 -18.19 -36.56
N PHE A 518 -14.12 -19.17 -35.69
CA PHE A 518 -13.27 -19.72 -34.65
C PHE A 518 -12.99 -21.23 -34.84
N GLU A 519 -13.35 -21.78 -35.99
CA GLU A 519 -12.96 -23.14 -36.40
C GLU A 519 -11.42 -23.27 -36.40
N LYS A 520 -10.90 -24.44 -36.02
CA LYS A 520 -9.45 -24.75 -35.98
C LYS A 520 -8.65 -23.88 -34.99
N CYS A 521 -9.26 -23.43 -33.89
CA CYS A 521 -8.57 -22.72 -32.81
C CYS A 521 -8.13 -23.63 -31.65
N GLU A 522 -8.33 -24.94 -31.75
CA GLU A 522 -8.05 -25.97 -30.74
C GLU A 522 -6.59 -25.94 -30.25
N ALA A 523 -5.62 -25.77 -31.15
CA ALA A 523 -4.22 -25.61 -30.78
C ALA A 523 -3.96 -24.30 -30.01
N THR A 524 -4.70 -23.22 -30.33
CA THR A 524 -4.64 -21.96 -29.58
C THR A 524 -5.24 -22.12 -28.18
N ILE A 525 -6.33 -22.87 -28.03
CA ILE A 525 -6.94 -23.25 -26.75
C ILE A 525 -5.94 -24.08 -25.90
N LYS A 526 -5.32 -25.10 -26.51
CA LYS A 526 -4.28 -25.98 -25.92
C LYS A 526 -3.10 -25.14 -25.39
N PHE A 527 -2.54 -24.24 -26.22
CA PHE A 527 -1.46 -23.34 -25.82
C PHE A 527 -1.83 -22.41 -24.67
N VAL A 528 -2.98 -21.71 -24.76
CA VAL A 528 -3.42 -20.77 -23.71
C VAL A 528 -3.65 -21.50 -22.39
N ARG A 529 -4.21 -22.72 -22.40
CA ARG A 529 -4.36 -23.55 -21.20
C ARG A 529 -3.01 -23.94 -20.62
N VAL A 530 -2.09 -24.50 -21.40
CA VAL A 530 -0.78 -24.95 -20.89
C VAL A 530 0.01 -23.81 -20.22
N ILE A 531 0.00 -22.60 -20.80
CA ILE A 531 0.68 -21.44 -20.18
C ILE A 531 0.02 -21.03 -18.86
N ASP A 532 -1.31 -21.02 -18.78
CA ASP A 532 -2.07 -20.71 -17.56
C ASP A 532 -1.83 -21.75 -16.45
N GLU A 533 -1.86 -23.05 -16.79
CA GLU A 533 -1.59 -24.16 -15.86
C GLU A 533 -0.16 -24.11 -15.29
N VAL A 534 0.86 -23.89 -16.15
CA VAL A 534 2.26 -23.80 -15.73
C VAL A 534 2.52 -22.53 -14.91
N PHE A 535 1.92 -21.40 -15.28
CA PHE A 535 2.05 -20.16 -14.50
C PHE A 535 1.37 -20.25 -13.14
N ASP A 536 0.17 -20.82 -13.07
CA ASP A 536 -0.56 -21.02 -11.82
C ASP A 536 0.20 -21.95 -10.87
N PHE A 537 0.78 -23.04 -11.40
CA PHE A 537 1.68 -23.93 -10.66
C PHE A 537 2.89 -23.18 -10.08
N LEU A 538 3.53 -22.30 -10.84
CA LEU A 538 4.68 -21.49 -10.38
C LEU A 538 4.29 -20.27 -9.53
N ASN A 539 3.00 -20.01 -9.31
CA ASN A 539 2.48 -18.83 -8.61
C ASN A 539 1.49 -19.20 -7.48
N SER A 540 1.72 -20.32 -6.79
CA SER A 540 0.93 -20.72 -5.62
C SER A 540 1.20 -19.79 -4.43
N ARG A 541 0.16 -19.05 -4.01
CA ARG A 541 0.22 -18.04 -2.92
C ARG A 541 -0.52 -18.44 -1.63
N ASN A 542 -1.38 -19.46 -1.67
CA ASN A 542 -2.27 -19.83 -0.58
C ASN A 542 -2.27 -21.37 -0.37
N PRO A 543 -1.96 -21.89 0.84
CA PRO A 543 -2.00 -23.32 1.14
C PRO A 543 -3.34 -24.00 0.84
N PHE A 544 -4.45 -23.25 0.90
CA PHE A 544 -5.82 -23.75 0.70
C PHE A 544 -6.38 -23.47 -0.70
N ALA A 545 -5.56 -23.02 -1.65
CA ALA A 545 -5.98 -22.91 -3.04
C ALA A 545 -6.25 -24.30 -3.67
N LYS A 546 -7.02 -24.34 -4.76
CA LYS A 546 -7.41 -25.56 -5.48
C LYS A 546 -6.87 -25.56 -6.92
N GLY A 547 -6.73 -26.75 -7.50
CA GLY A 547 -6.16 -26.92 -8.84
C GLY A 547 -4.69 -26.50 -8.87
N TYR A 548 -4.20 -26.03 -10.01
CA TYR A 548 -2.78 -25.68 -10.19
C TYR A 548 -2.24 -24.61 -9.21
N LYS A 549 -3.12 -23.79 -8.61
CA LYS A 549 -2.73 -22.81 -7.58
C LYS A 549 -2.50 -23.40 -6.17
N GLN A 550 -2.85 -24.67 -5.92
CA GLN A 550 -2.65 -25.32 -4.62
C GLN A 550 -1.16 -25.44 -4.26
N ALA A 551 -0.84 -25.57 -2.98
CA ALA A 551 0.54 -25.79 -2.55
C ALA A 551 1.04 -27.20 -2.90
N ILE A 552 2.34 -27.36 -3.14
CA ILE A 552 2.96 -28.67 -3.36
C ILE A 552 3.13 -29.36 -2.00
N HIS A 553 2.73 -30.64 -1.91
CA HIS A 553 2.84 -31.48 -0.71
C HIS A 553 2.96 -32.96 -1.10
N ASN A 554 3.43 -33.83 -0.20
CA ASN A 554 3.74 -35.24 -0.50
C ASN A 554 2.60 -36.03 -1.19
N LYS A 555 1.32 -35.67 -0.97
CA LYS A 555 0.17 -36.31 -1.64
C LYS A 555 -0.12 -35.85 -3.08
N ASN A 556 0.48 -34.77 -3.58
CA ASN A 556 0.21 -34.23 -4.94
C ASN A 556 1.47 -34.00 -5.80
N ILE A 557 2.67 -34.17 -5.24
CA ILE A 557 3.92 -33.86 -5.97
C ILE A 557 4.07 -34.71 -7.24
N LYS A 558 3.83 -36.03 -7.18
CA LYS A 558 3.89 -36.93 -8.35
C LYS A 558 2.96 -36.50 -9.49
N TYR A 559 1.70 -36.18 -9.17
CA TYR A 559 0.74 -35.64 -10.14
C TYR A 559 1.25 -34.35 -10.78
N PHE A 560 1.87 -33.46 -10.00
CA PHE A 560 2.48 -32.25 -10.54
C PHE A 560 3.72 -32.52 -11.38
N GLU A 561 4.57 -33.50 -11.02
CA GLU A 561 5.73 -33.90 -11.81
C GLU A 561 5.32 -34.40 -13.20
N GLU A 562 4.38 -35.34 -13.25
CA GLU A 562 3.83 -35.89 -14.49
C GLU A 562 3.17 -34.81 -15.34
N LYS A 563 2.19 -34.08 -14.77
CA LYS A 563 1.40 -33.07 -15.50
C LYS A 563 2.24 -31.87 -15.94
N MET A 564 3.21 -31.42 -15.14
CA MET A 564 4.13 -30.35 -15.56
C MET A 564 5.16 -30.86 -16.58
N LYS A 565 5.62 -32.12 -16.49
CA LYS A 565 6.47 -32.73 -17.54
C LYS A 565 5.74 -32.75 -18.88
N THR A 566 4.51 -33.23 -18.95
CA THR A 566 3.70 -33.21 -20.19
C THR A 566 3.52 -31.78 -20.71
N ASN A 567 3.18 -30.83 -19.84
CA ASN A 567 3.00 -29.43 -20.22
C ASN A 567 4.27 -28.78 -20.78
N ILE A 568 5.45 -29.04 -20.18
CA ILE A 568 6.73 -28.53 -20.68
C ILE A 568 7.17 -29.23 -21.96
N GLN A 569 6.97 -30.55 -22.09
CA GLN A 569 7.27 -31.30 -23.31
C GLN A 569 6.49 -30.74 -24.52
N TYR A 570 5.20 -30.41 -24.33
CA TYR A 570 4.41 -29.71 -25.36
C TYR A 570 5.00 -28.34 -25.72
N LEU A 571 5.51 -27.55 -24.75
CA LEU A 571 6.19 -26.28 -25.08
C LEU A 571 7.50 -26.48 -25.86
N TYR A 572 8.15 -27.64 -25.73
CA TYR A 572 9.33 -28.03 -26.52
C TYR A 572 9.01 -28.50 -27.93
N SER A 573 7.85 -29.12 -28.18
CA SER A 573 7.46 -29.56 -29.53
C SER A 573 6.88 -28.44 -30.42
N LEU A 574 6.58 -27.26 -29.85
CA LEU A 574 6.20 -26.06 -30.59
C LEU A 574 7.26 -25.63 -31.62
N LYS A 575 6.82 -25.32 -32.84
CA LYS A 575 7.65 -24.88 -33.98
C LYS A 575 7.19 -23.51 -34.47
N THR A 576 8.10 -22.74 -35.05
CA THR A 576 7.70 -21.60 -35.91
C THR A 576 6.99 -22.11 -37.16
N VAL A 577 6.24 -21.24 -37.86
CA VAL A 577 5.65 -21.56 -39.18
C VAL A 577 6.71 -21.97 -40.22
N LYS A 578 8.00 -21.69 -39.97
CA LYS A 578 9.14 -22.15 -40.78
C LYS A 578 9.75 -23.49 -40.30
N GLY A 579 9.02 -24.29 -39.51
CA GLY A 579 9.46 -25.60 -38.99
C GLY A 579 10.49 -25.56 -37.86
N GLN A 580 11.23 -24.46 -37.67
CA GLN A 580 12.23 -24.35 -36.59
C GLN A 580 11.55 -24.34 -35.21
N TYR A 581 11.92 -25.27 -34.32
CA TYR A 581 11.48 -25.32 -32.91
C TYR A 581 11.61 -23.98 -32.17
N LEU A 582 10.60 -23.60 -31.39
CA LEU A 582 10.58 -22.32 -30.67
C LEU A 582 11.74 -22.19 -29.67
N TRP A 583 12.12 -23.29 -29.00
CA TRP A 583 13.25 -23.32 -28.06
C TRP A 583 14.64 -23.19 -28.71
N LYS A 584 14.72 -23.30 -30.05
CA LYS A 584 15.93 -22.96 -30.84
C LYS A 584 15.82 -21.59 -31.54
N SER A 585 14.69 -20.90 -31.42
CA SER A 585 14.41 -19.62 -32.10
C SER A 585 14.95 -18.40 -31.33
N LYS A 586 14.93 -17.22 -31.98
CA LYS A 586 15.21 -15.91 -31.33
C LYS A 586 14.24 -15.53 -30.19
N ARG A 587 13.21 -16.35 -29.90
CA ARG A 587 12.25 -16.17 -28.79
C ARG A 587 12.23 -17.34 -27.80
N LYS A 588 13.25 -18.21 -27.81
CA LYS A 588 13.36 -19.42 -26.97
C LYS A 588 13.14 -19.23 -25.47
N THR A 589 13.48 -18.06 -24.94
CA THR A 589 13.58 -17.76 -23.51
C THR A 589 12.35 -18.14 -22.68
N PHE A 590 11.11 -18.03 -23.19
CA PHE A 590 9.94 -18.41 -22.39
C PHE A 590 9.82 -19.92 -22.19
N VAL A 591 10.17 -20.74 -23.18
CA VAL A 591 10.15 -22.20 -23.07
C VAL A 591 11.23 -22.65 -22.09
N LEU A 592 12.48 -22.21 -22.31
CA LEU A 592 13.60 -22.55 -21.43
C LEU A 592 13.38 -22.05 -20.00
N GLY A 593 12.84 -20.84 -19.86
CA GLY A 593 12.52 -20.22 -18.58
C GLY A 593 11.46 -20.97 -17.78
N PHE A 594 10.35 -21.36 -18.40
CA PHE A 594 9.34 -22.20 -17.74
C PHE A 594 9.90 -23.59 -17.42
N ALA A 595 10.66 -24.20 -18.33
CA ALA A 595 11.21 -25.53 -18.16
C ALA A 595 12.20 -25.60 -16.99
N ALA A 596 13.14 -24.67 -16.90
CA ALA A 596 14.07 -24.57 -15.78
C ALA A 596 13.34 -24.21 -14.47
N ALA A 597 12.36 -23.29 -14.50
CA ALA A 597 11.58 -22.95 -13.31
C ALA A 597 10.78 -24.14 -12.77
N VAL A 598 10.14 -24.94 -13.64
CA VAL A 598 9.43 -26.18 -13.27
C VAL A 598 10.40 -27.22 -12.72
N LYS A 599 11.48 -27.55 -13.44
CA LYS A 599 12.44 -28.59 -13.08
C LYS A 599 13.11 -28.30 -11.72
N SER A 600 13.55 -27.06 -11.52
CA SER A 600 14.06 -26.58 -10.24
C SER A 600 13.00 -26.62 -9.14
N THR A 601 11.79 -26.09 -9.38
CA THR A 601 10.71 -26.06 -8.36
C THR A 601 10.37 -27.46 -7.85
N LEU A 602 10.29 -28.46 -8.73
CA LEU A 602 9.99 -29.85 -8.36
C LEU A 602 11.16 -30.50 -7.62
N ALA A 603 12.40 -30.31 -8.06
CA ALA A 603 13.59 -30.84 -7.38
C ALA A 603 13.78 -30.24 -5.97
N ILE A 604 13.60 -28.92 -5.84
CA ILE A 604 13.55 -28.23 -4.54
C ILE A 604 12.44 -28.82 -3.67
N ALA A 605 11.25 -29.04 -4.23
CA ALA A 605 10.10 -29.51 -3.47
C ALA A 605 10.30 -30.94 -2.93
N ASN A 606 10.78 -31.87 -3.75
CA ASN A 606 11.11 -33.23 -3.31
C ASN A 606 12.12 -33.22 -2.15
N ASN A 607 13.20 -32.44 -2.27
CA ASN A 607 14.23 -32.35 -1.24
C ASN A 607 13.70 -31.75 0.07
N LEU A 608 13.00 -30.61 0.03
CA LEU A 608 12.49 -29.93 1.22
C LEU A 608 11.37 -30.72 1.94
N LEU A 609 10.46 -31.36 1.19
CA LEU A 609 9.35 -32.12 1.76
C LEU A 609 9.78 -33.50 2.31
N THR A 610 10.85 -34.09 1.76
CA THR A 610 11.38 -35.40 2.21
C THR A 610 12.39 -35.27 3.34
N ASN A 611 13.37 -34.36 3.19
CA ASN A 611 14.56 -34.32 4.05
C ASN A 611 14.51 -33.23 5.14
N HIS A 612 13.59 -32.27 5.03
CA HIS A 612 13.62 -31.04 5.84
C HIS A 612 12.26 -30.68 6.47
N ASN A 613 11.36 -31.66 6.64
CA ASN A 613 10.08 -31.54 7.36
C ASN A 613 9.13 -30.42 6.87
N PHE A 614 9.21 -29.99 5.61
CA PHE A 614 8.23 -29.06 5.04
C PHE A 614 6.86 -29.75 4.89
N LYS A 615 5.79 -29.13 5.41
CA LYS A 615 4.42 -29.65 5.28
C LYS A 615 3.81 -29.37 3.90
N TYR A 616 4.19 -28.25 3.30
CA TYR A 616 3.80 -27.81 1.97
C TYR A 616 4.79 -26.75 1.46
N ILE A 617 4.78 -26.46 0.16
CA ILE A 617 5.60 -25.43 -0.47
C ILE A 617 4.74 -24.51 -1.35
N LEU A 618 4.96 -23.20 -1.21
CA LEU A 618 4.31 -22.15 -1.99
C LEU A 618 5.29 -21.65 -3.05
N THR A 619 5.07 -22.04 -4.31
CA THR A 619 5.98 -21.75 -5.43
C THR A 619 6.20 -20.26 -5.68
N TYR A 620 5.25 -19.41 -5.29
CA TYR A 620 5.41 -17.94 -5.28
C TYR A 620 6.62 -17.45 -4.46
N LYS A 621 7.16 -18.26 -3.53
CA LYS A 621 8.41 -17.97 -2.80
C LYS A 621 9.63 -17.88 -3.69
N PHE A 622 9.59 -18.44 -4.89
CA PHE A 622 10.67 -18.41 -5.89
C PHE A 622 10.46 -17.33 -6.97
N SER A 623 9.59 -16.32 -6.72
CA SER A 623 9.27 -15.24 -7.66
C SER A 623 9.97 -13.91 -7.35
N GLN A 624 10.15 -13.08 -8.38
CA GLN A 624 10.84 -11.79 -8.27
C GLN A 624 9.95 -10.67 -7.69
N ASP A 625 8.63 -10.87 -7.56
CA ASP A 625 7.66 -9.92 -6.94
C ASP A 625 8.18 -9.33 -5.61
N ALA A 626 8.93 -10.12 -4.81
CA ALA A 626 9.54 -9.68 -3.55
C ALA A 626 10.47 -8.47 -3.70
N LEU A 627 11.26 -8.44 -4.78
CA LEU A 627 12.25 -7.42 -5.07
C LEU A 627 11.67 -6.28 -5.92
N GLU A 628 10.72 -6.58 -6.83
CA GLU A 628 9.91 -5.53 -7.49
C GLU A 628 9.20 -4.64 -6.46
N LEU A 629 8.63 -5.23 -5.39
CA LEU A 629 8.00 -4.48 -4.29
C LEU A 629 9.00 -3.64 -3.48
N PHE A 630 10.22 -4.15 -3.25
CA PHE A 630 11.28 -3.40 -2.57
C PHE A 630 11.71 -2.19 -3.40
N PHE A 631 11.87 -2.34 -4.72
CA PHE A 631 12.13 -1.21 -5.62
C PHE A 631 10.97 -0.23 -5.71
N GLY A 632 9.72 -0.72 -5.66
CA GLY A 632 8.53 0.12 -5.54
C GLY A 632 8.57 1.03 -4.30
N PHE A 633 8.95 0.46 -3.15
CA PHE A 633 9.16 1.22 -1.92
C PHE A 633 10.31 2.24 -2.04
N MET A 634 11.47 1.83 -2.56
CA MET A 634 12.64 2.72 -2.71
C MET A 634 12.34 3.94 -3.58
N ARG A 635 11.58 3.76 -4.67
CA ARG A 635 11.13 4.86 -5.54
C ARG A 635 10.08 5.76 -4.86
N GLY A 636 9.11 5.17 -4.15
CA GLY A 636 8.06 5.94 -3.47
C GLY A 636 8.56 6.83 -2.32
N LYS A 637 9.71 6.51 -1.71
CA LYS A 637 10.25 7.19 -0.53
C LYS A 637 10.59 8.67 -0.72
N PHE A 638 10.82 9.10 -1.96
CA PHE A 638 11.12 10.50 -2.31
C PHE A 638 9.92 11.25 -2.92
N GLY A 639 8.70 10.72 -2.71
CA GLY A 639 7.43 11.39 -3.00
C GLY A 639 7.16 11.51 -4.49
N HIS A 640 7.54 12.64 -5.10
CA HIS A 640 7.44 12.84 -6.54
C HIS A 640 8.69 12.40 -7.31
N ASN A 641 9.84 12.22 -6.64
CA ASN A 641 11.03 11.69 -7.30
C ASN A 641 11.02 10.15 -7.32
N ASN A 642 10.48 9.57 -8.38
CA ASN A 642 10.47 8.12 -8.60
C ASN A 642 11.80 7.56 -9.15
N ASN A 643 12.84 8.39 -9.31
CA ASN A 643 14.17 7.95 -9.75
C ASN A 643 15.26 8.44 -8.76
N PRO A 644 15.56 7.68 -7.70
CA PRO A 644 16.56 8.07 -6.70
C PRO A 644 17.98 8.03 -7.29
N ASN A 645 18.89 8.88 -6.80
CA ASN A 645 20.33 8.75 -7.04
C ASN A 645 21.01 7.83 -5.99
N CYS A 646 22.31 7.55 -6.13
CA CYS A 646 23.05 6.64 -5.24
C CYS A 646 22.93 7.01 -3.75
N LEU A 647 23.08 8.30 -3.42
CA LEU A 647 22.98 8.79 -2.04
C LEU A 647 21.55 8.66 -1.48
N GLN A 648 20.55 8.97 -2.30
CA GLN A 648 19.14 8.78 -1.96
C GLN A 648 18.81 7.31 -1.71
N PHE A 649 19.29 6.39 -2.56
CA PHE A 649 19.12 4.95 -2.35
C PHE A 649 19.76 4.49 -1.03
N LYS A 650 20.99 4.91 -0.73
CA LYS A 650 21.69 4.56 0.52
C LYS A 650 20.95 5.08 1.76
N HIS A 651 20.45 6.33 1.73
CA HIS A 651 19.62 6.88 2.80
C HIS A 651 18.25 6.19 2.94
N ALA A 652 17.66 5.78 1.81
CA ALA A 652 16.42 5.00 1.79
C ALA A 652 16.61 3.64 2.49
N LEU A 653 17.71 2.94 2.17
CA LEU A 653 18.10 1.66 2.77
C LEU A 653 18.37 1.77 4.27
N LYS A 654 19.24 2.69 4.72
CA LYS A 654 19.57 2.86 6.16
C LYS A 654 18.31 3.03 7.02
N SER A 655 17.33 3.77 6.53
CA SER A 655 16.08 3.99 7.27
C SER A 655 15.00 2.91 7.07
N ILE A 656 15.19 1.92 6.18
CA ILE A 656 14.45 0.63 6.26
C ILE A 656 15.01 -0.20 7.41
N LEU A 657 16.34 -0.32 7.51
CA LEU A 657 17.02 -1.15 8.50
C LEU A 657 16.78 -0.71 9.95
N LEU A 658 16.45 0.57 10.19
CA LEU A 658 16.08 1.09 11.53
C LEU A 658 14.61 0.79 11.93
N HIS A 659 13.76 0.36 10.99
CA HIS A 659 12.31 0.45 11.15
C HIS A 659 11.70 -0.80 11.80
N ASN A 660 10.92 -0.60 12.88
CA ASN A 660 10.54 -1.67 13.80
C ASN A 660 9.16 -2.30 13.56
N SER A 661 8.27 -1.70 12.75
CA SER A 661 6.89 -2.20 12.58
C SER A 661 6.18 -1.68 11.31
N ILE A 662 6.05 -2.53 10.28
CA ILE A 662 5.26 -2.18 9.08
C ILE A 662 3.80 -2.58 9.24
N LYS A 663 2.92 -1.58 9.13
CA LYS A 663 1.49 -1.73 8.77
C LYS A 663 1.14 -0.63 7.77
N MET A 664 1.38 -0.89 6.48
CA MET A 664 0.81 -0.07 5.41
C MET A 664 -0.65 -0.46 5.16
N SER A 665 -1.52 0.53 5.00
CA SER A 665 -2.88 0.33 4.48
C SER A 665 -2.83 -0.12 3.01
N SER A 666 -3.90 -0.77 2.55
CA SER A 666 -3.98 -1.50 1.29
C SER A 666 -3.70 -0.62 0.05
N GLY A 667 -2.57 -0.88 -0.60
CA GLY A 667 -2.10 -0.11 -1.76
C GLY A 667 -1.13 -0.87 -2.66
N ASN A 668 -1.44 -2.11 -3.02
CA ASN A 668 -0.67 -3.04 -3.89
C ASN A 668 0.79 -3.36 -3.49
N CYS A 669 1.38 -2.69 -2.50
CA CYS A 669 2.76 -2.89 -2.08
C CYS A 669 2.87 -3.33 -0.61
N THR A 670 2.47 -4.57 -0.31
CA THR A 670 2.71 -5.21 1.00
C THR A 670 4.16 -5.68 1.12
N LEU A 671 5.07 -4.72 1.29
CA LEU A 671 6.44 -5.01 1.70
C LEU A 671 6.46 -5.33 3.20
N LEU A 672 6.89 -6.56 3.53
CA LEU A 672 6.91 -7.16 4.88
C LEU A 672 5.53 -7.50 5.48
N SER A 673 5.51 -8.55 6.31
CA SER A 673 4.31 -9.09 6.95
C SER A 673 4.02 -8.36 8.27
N PRO A 674 2.74 -8.05 8.60
CA PRO A 674 2.40 -7.25 9.78
C PRO A 674 2.57 -7.96 11.14
N ASN A 675 3.17 -9.16 11.15
CA ASN A 675 3.35 -10.04 12.31
C ASN A 675 4.83 -10.37 12.60
N GLU A 676 5.78 -9.77 11.88
CA GLU A 676 7.20 -10.11 12.02
C GLU A 676 7.92 -9.08 12.88
N ASP A 677 8.54 -9.56 13.96
CA ASP A 677 9.43 -8.77 14.79
C ASP A 677 10.61 -8.25 13.97
N SER A 678 11.05 -7.03 14.29
CA SER A 678 12.33 -6.50 13.85
C SER A 678 13.48 -7.47 14.19
N LEU A 679 14.47 -7.57 13.28
CA LEU A 679 15.76 -8.23 13.50
C LEU A 679 16.35 -7.83 14.87
N PHE A 680 16.31 -6.53 15.17
CA PHE A 680 16.72 -5.96 16.45
C PHE A 680 15.48 -5.70 17.34
N ALA A 681 15.39 -6.32 18.51
CA ALA A 681 14.21 -6.27 19.38
C ALA A 681 13.85 -4.87 19.93
N ILE A 682 12.56 -4.61 20.17
CA ILE A 682 11.91 -4.61 21.51
C ILE A 682 10.51 -5.25 21.25
N LYS A 683 9.98 -6.07 22.18
CA LYS A 683 8.79 -6.94 21.97
C LYS A 683 7.86 -6.95 23.20
N TRP A 684 6.56 -7.28 23.19
CA TRP A 684 5.40 -7.17 22.24
C TRP A 684 4.19 -7.98 22.82
N LYS A 685 2.92 -7.52 22.73
CA LYS A 685 1.70 -8.34 22.38
C LYS A 685 0.36 -7.56 22.30
N TYR A 686 -0.75 -8.24 21.95
CA TYR A 686 -1.77 -7.70 21.02
C TYR A 686 -3.14 -8.45 20.94
N LYS A 687 -4.27 -7.73 20.66
CA LYS A 687 -5.54 -8.16 19.95
C LYS A 687 -6.67 -7.08 20.07
N LYS A 688 -7.69 -6.93 19.20
CA LYS A 688 -8.09 -7.38 17.83
C LYS A 688 -9.18 -6.39 17.29
N LEU A 689 -9.89 -6.72 16.20
CA LEU A 689 -11.00 -6.02 15.50
C LEU A 689 -10.56 -4.92 14.50
N GLU A 690 -11.19 -4.74 13.32
CA GLU A 690 -11.90 -5.67 12.41
C GLU A 690 -11.86 -5.08 10.97
N GLU A 691 -12.24 -5.82 9.93
CA GLU A 691 -12.05 -5.43 8.51
C GLU A 691 -13.39 -5.13 7.79
N GLN A 692 -13.32 -4.33 6.72
CA GLN A 692 -14.40 -4.20 5.71
C GLN A 692 -13.87 -4.59 4.32
N GLU A 693 -14.59 -5.47 3.65
CA GLU A 693 -14.24 -5.96 2.31
C GLU A 693 -14.59 -4.95 1.22
N ASN A 694 -13.70 -4.76 0.24
CA ASN A 694 -14.02 -4.11 -1.03
C ASN A 694 -14.01 -5.17 -2.15
N ASP A 695 -15.20 -5.56 -2.58
CA ASP A 695 -15.45 -6.59 -3.59
C ASP A 695 -15.21 -6.00 -5.01
N ASP A 696 -13.94 -5.95 -5.43
CA ASP A 696 -13.49 -5.27 -6.67
C ASP A 696 -13.83 -6.06 -7.95
N VAL A 697 -15.13 -6.11 -8.28
CA VAL A 697 -15.65 -6.88 -9.42
C VAL A 697 -15.58 -6.09 -10.74
N ASP A 698 -14.79 -6.62 -11.67
CA ASP A 698 -14.53 -6.10 -13.03
C ASP A 698 -15.77 -6.19 -13.98
N TYR A 699 -16.88 -5.51 -13.66
CA TYR A 699 -18.00 -5.34 -14.60
C TYR A 699 -17.66 -4.33 -15.71
N PHE A 700 -17.76 -4.74 -16.98
CA PHE A 700 -17.55 -3.93 -18.19
C PHE A 700 -18.32 -4.55 -19.38
N LEU A 701 -19.42 -3.91 -19.83
CA LEU A 701 -20.34 -4.39 -20.89
C LEU A 701 -20.98 -3.18 -21.59
N LEU A 702 -20.91 -3.08 -22.92
CA LEU A 702 -21.50 -2.00 -23.74
C LEU A 702 -21.70 -2.49 -25.17
N VAL A 703 -22.93 -2.43 -25.67
CA VAL A 703 -23.40 -2.99 -26.94
C VAL A 703 -23.85 -1.87 -27.87
N GLU A 704 -23.64 -2.02 -29.17
CA GLU A 704 -24.48 -1.41 -30.21
C GLU A 704 -25.10 -2.55 -31.04
N GLN A 705 -26.33 -2.38 -31.53
CA GLN A 705 -27.12 -3.49 -32.10
C GLN A 705 -26.63 -3.94 -33.48
N THR A 706 -26.69 -5.25 -33.72
CA THR A 706 -26.65 -5.87 -35.04
C THR A 706 -27.78 -6.91 -35.16
N ASN A 707 -28.43 -6.99 -36.33
CA ASN A 707 -29.62 -7.84 -36.55
C ASN A 707 -29.27 -9.32 -36.78
N ASN A 708 -28.25 -9.85 -36.11
CA ASN A 708 -27.67 -11.16 -36.39
C ASN A 708 -28.12 -12.22 -35.36
N THR A 709 -28.76 -13.28 -35.84
CA THR A 709 -29.26 -14.40 -35.02
C THR A 709 -28.17 -15.11 -34.23
N PHE A 710 -26.96 -15.23 -34.79
CA PHE A 710 -25.79 -15.81 -34.11
C PHE A 710 -25.36 -14.98 -32.89
N LEU A 711 -25.38 -13.66 -32.99
CA LEU A 711 -24.96 -12.75 -31.92
C LEU A 711 -26.00 -12.66 -30.79
N ASN A 712 -27.28 -12.86 -31.11
CA ASN A 712 -28.33 -13.07 -30.12
C ASN A 712 -28.10 -14.36 -29.30
N SER A 713 -27.80 -15.50 -29.94
CA SER A 713 -27.54 -16.78 -29.26
C SER A 713 -26.35 -16.71 -28.27
N ILE A 714 -25.27 -16.01 -28.64
CA ILE A 714 -24.15 -15.74 -27.72
C ILE A 714 -24.58 -14.79 -26.59
N THR A 715 -25.37 -13.75 -26.89
CA THR A 715 -25.90 -12.84 -25.86
C THR A 715 -26.72 -13.60 -24.82
N GLU A 716 -27.60 -14.51 -25.24
CA GLU A 716 -28.41 -15.35 -24.36
C GLU A 716 -27.55 -16.28 -23.50
N ASN A 717 -26.52 -16.92 -24.08
CA ASN A 717 -25.54 -17.73 -23.33
C ASN A 717 -24.80 -16.92 -22.24
N ILE A 718 -24.47 -15.66 -22.50
CA ILE A 718 -23.83 -14.77 -21.51
C ILE A 718 -24.85 -14.28 -20.46
N LEU A 719 -26.10 -13.98 -20.85
CA LEU A 719 -27.16 -13.60 -19.91
C LEU A 719 -27.51 -14.77 -18.97
N TYR A 720 -27.51 -16.02 -19.44
CA TYR A 720 -27.70 -17.20 -18.59
C TYR A 720 -26.54 -17.38 -17.59
N TYR A 721 -25.29 -17.17 -18.02
CA TYR A 721 -24.13 -17.14 -17.11
C TYR A 721 -24.25 -16.03 -16.05
N ILE A 722 -24.72 -14.83 -16.43
CA ILE A 722 -24.98 -13.73 -15.48
C ILE A 722 -26.14 -14.10 -14.54
N SER A 723 -27.15 -14.82 -15.00
CA SER A 723 -28.27 -15.31 -14.17
C SER A 723 -27.76 -16.19 -13.03
N GLY A 724 -26.85 -17.12 -13.31
CA GLY A 724 -26.17 -17.94 -12.29
C GLY A 724 -25.38 -17.13 -11.26
N TYR A 725 -24.78 -15.99 -11.66
CA TYR A 725 -24.14 -15.06 -10.74
C TYR A 725 -25.16 -14.30 -9.87
N VAL A 726 -26.28 -13.83 -10.46
CA VAL A 726 -27.35 -13.15 -9.70
C VAL A 726 -27.90 -14.08 -8.63
N VAL A 727 -28.22 -15.34 -8.97
CA VAL A 727 -28.61 -16.38 -8.01
C VAL A 727 -27.58 -16.53 -6.89
N LYS A 728 -26.29 -16.60 -7.22
CA LYS A 728 -25.21 -16.69 -6.22
C LYS A 728 -25.15 -15.50 -5.24
N LYS A 729 -25.48 -14.26 -5.67
CA LYS A 729 -25.57 -13.10 -4.78
C LYS A 729 -26.91 -12.99 -4.04
N LEU A 730 -27.99 -13.64 -4.51
CA LEU A 730 -29.30 -13.64 -3.85
C LEU A 730 -29.47 -14.72 -2.78
N ILE A 731 -28.84 -15.90 -2.91
CA ILE A 731 -28.94 -16.99 -1.93
C ILE A 731 -28.61 -16.56 -0.48
N PRO A 732 -27.58 -15.72 -0.21
CA PRO A 732 -27.31 -15.23 1.16
C PRO A 732 -28.27 -14.15 1.68
N ILE A 733 -29.20 -13.66 0.84
CA ILE A 733 -30.14 -12.58 1.16
C ILE A 733 -31.54 -13.16 1.41
N LEU A 734 -31.94 -14.18 0.63
CA LEU A 734 -33.22 -14.87 0.77
C LEU A 734 -33.19 -15.80 1.99
N LYS A 735 -34.19 -15.68 2.87
CA LYS A 735 -34.33 -16.54 4.06
C LYS A 735 -35.29 -17.72 3.88
N CYS A 736 -36.27 -17.59 2.98
CA CYS A 736 -37.24 -18.66 2.71
C CYS A 736 -36.64 -19.73 1.78
N LYS A 737 -36.83 -21.00 2.14
CA LYS A 737 -36.35 -22.18 1.39
C LYS A 737 -36.95 -22.23 -0.02
N TYR A 738 -38.27 -22.09 -0.13
CA TYR A 738 -38.97 -22.09 -1.42
C TYR A 738 -38.50 -20.97 -2.35
N CYS A 739 -38.18 -19.78 -1.80
CA CYS A 739 -37.62 -18.67 -2.57
C CYS A 739 -36.21 -18.95 -3.12
N ILE A 740 -35.43 -19.80 -2.44
CA ILE A 740 -34.12 -20.26 -2.92
C ILE A 740 -34.31 -21.30 -4.02
N GLU A 741 -35.22 -22.26 -3.81
CA GLU A 741 -35.56 -23.30 -4.78
C GLU A 741 -36.04 -22.67 -6.11
N ALA A 742 -36.99 -21.73 -6.05
CA ALA A 742 -37.55 -21.00 -7.20
C ALA A 742 -36.53 -20.29 -8.10
N ILE A 743 -35.35 -19.92 -7.56
CA ILE A 743 -34.29 -19.24 -8.32
C ILE A 743 -33.17 -20.19 -8.79
N THR A 744 -33.06 -21.38 -8.22
CA THR A 744 -32.07 -22.39 -8.61
C THR A 744 -32.61 -23.36 -9.65
N TYR A 745 -31.75 -23.92 -10.50
CA TYR A 745 -32.11 -25.09 -11.31
C TYR A 745 -31.85 -26.37 -10.51
N SER A 746 -32.87 -27.22 -10.37
CA SER A 746 -32.74 -28.59 -9.83
C SER A 746 -32.89 -29.62 -10.97
N PRO A 747 -31.93 -30.55 -11.15
CA PRO A 747 -32.06 -31.63 -12.12
C PRO A 747 -33.11 -32.69 -11.76
N GLU A 748 -33.44 -32.83 -10.46
CA GLU A 748 -34.11 -34.00 -9.88
C GLU A 748 -35.62 -34.13 -10.22
N TYR A 749 -36.14 -33.27 -11.11
CA TYR A 749 -37.55 -33.20 -11.48
C TYR A 749 -37.83 -33.33 -13.00
N GLU A 750 -36.81 -33.54 -13.86
CA GLU A 750 -37.00 -33.60 -15.33
C GLU A 750 -36.93 -35.01 -15.96
N ASP A 751 -36.61 -36.07 -15.18
CA ASP A 751 -36.37 -37.45 -15.67
C ASP A 751 -37.53 -38.13 -16.42
N HIS A 752 -38.73 -37.55 -16.43
CA HIS A 752 -39.92 -38.07 -17.13
C HIS A 752 -40.50 -37.12 -18.19
N SER A 753 -39.77 -36.05 -18.56
CA SER A 753 -40.22 -35.04 -19.53
C SER A 753 -39.63 -35.23 -20.93
N TYR A 754 -40.18 -36.16 -21.72
CA TYR A 754 -39.89 -36.33 -23.15
C TYR A 754 -40.49 -35.20 -24.02
N CYS A 755 -40.08 -33.94 -23.81
CA CYS A 755 -40.50 -32.81 -24.65
C CYS A 755 -39.42 -31.74 -24.84
N ASN A 756 -39.54 -30.98 -25.94
CA ASN A 756 -38.51 -30.11 -26.55
C ASN A 756 -38.00 -28.94 -25.69
N LYS A 757 -38.48 -28.77 -24.45
CA LYS A 757 -37.99 -27.75 -23.50
C LYS A 757 -36.52 -27.96 -23.12
N THR A 758 -36.10 -29.22 -23.04
CA THR A 758 -34.75 -29.57 -22.56
C THR A 758 -33.65 -29.05 -23.50
N ASP A 759 -33.87 -29.06 -24.82
CA ASP A 759 -32.84 -28.67 -25.80
C ASP A 759 -32.63 -27.16 -25.89
N ILE A 760 -33.68 -26.36 -25.66
CA ILE A 760 -33.54 -24.90 -25.54
C ILE A 760 -32.67 -24.56 -24.31
N MET A 761 -32.93 -25.20 -23.16
CA MET A 761 -32.07 -24.99 -21.97
C MET A 761 -30.64 -25.49 -22.17
N LYS A 762 -30.41 -26.63 -22.83
CA LYS A 762 -29.05 -27.09 -23.22
C LYS A 762 -28.34 -26.06 -24.12
N SER A 763 -29.05 -25.45 -25.06
CA SER A 763 -28.48 -24.46 -25.99
C SER A 763 -28.04 -23.15 -25.31
N ILE A 764 -28.88 -22.56 -24.45
CA ILE A 764 -28.55 -21.30 -23.74
C ILE A 764 -27.58 -21.50 -22.56
N SER A 765 -27.41 -22.74 -22.07
CA SER A 765 -26.49 -23.06 -20.97
C SER A 765 -25.11 -23.54 -21.42
N LYS A 766 -24.91 -23.83 -22.71
CA LYS A 766 -23.69 -24.40 -23.30
C LYS A 766 -22.42 -23.70 -22.80
N PHE A 767 -22.35 -22.37 -22.87
CA PHE A 767 -21.23 -21.57 -22.38
C PHE A 767 -20.98 -21.72 -20.86
N THR A 768 -22.06 -21.79 -20.07
CA THR A 768 -21.97 -21.98 -18.61
C THR A 768 -21.44 -23.36 -18.27
N PHE A 769 -21.84 -24.40 -19.00
CA PHE A 769 -21.27 -25.74 -18.87
C PHE A 769 -19.79 -25.79 -19.32
N THR A 770 -19.39 -25.09 -20.38
CA THR A 770 -17.94 -24.95 -20.75
C THR A 770 -17.10 -24.31 -19.64
N LYS A 771 -17.71 -23.47 -18.78
CA LYS A 771 -17.06 -22.84 -17.61
C LYS A 771 -17.23 -23.63 -16.30
N GLN A 772 -18.02 -24.72 -16.29
CA GLN A 772 -18.41 -25.44 -15.08
C GLN A 772 -17.22 -26.21 -14.49
N ARG A 773 -16.74 -25.77 -13.32
CA ARG A 773 -15.69 -26.45 -12.54
C ARG A 773 -16.16 -26.77 -11.11
N GLY A 774 -17.43 -27.16 -10.97
CA GLY A 774 -18.08 -27.51 -9.70
C GLY A 774 -18.39 -26.35 -8.74
N GLY A 775 -18.24 -25.08 -9.18
CA GLY A 775 -18.34 -23.89 -8.31
C GLY A 775 -19.26 -22.76 -8.81
N LEU A 776 -19.96 -22.95 -9.93
CA LEU A 776 -21.00 -22.03 -10.41
C LEU A 776 -22.37 -22.50 -9.91
N ARG A 777 -23.34 -21.57 -9.86
CA ARG A 777 -24.76 -21.89 -9.64
C ARG A 777 -25.49 -21.81 -10.98
N LEU A 778 -26.38 -22.76 -11.23
CA LEU A 778 -27.32 -22.71 -12.36
C LEU A 778 -28.61 -22.03 -11.90
N ALA A 779 -29.20 -21.22 -12.77
CA ALA A 779 -30.38 -20.42 -12.48
C ALA A 779 -31.63 -21.05 -13.11
N SER A 780 -32.77 -20.91 -12.44
CA SER A 780 -34.06 -21.34 -13.00
C SER A 780 -34.43 -20.52 -14.24
N ASN A 781 -35.25 -21.10 -15.12
CA ASN A 781 -35.74 -20.45 -16.35
C ASN A 781 -36.46 -19.12 -16.04
N ASN A 782 -37.12 -19.03 -14.89
CA ASN A 782 -37.84 -17.83 -14.44
C ASN A 782 -36.87 -16.66 -14.13
N VAL A 783 -35.69 -16.95 -13.57
CA VAL A 783 -34.62 -15.94 -13.38
C VAL A 783 -34.07 -15.45 -14.72
N PHE A 784 -33.81 -16.37 -15.66
CA PHE A 784 -33.31 -16.03 -16.99
C PHE A 784 -34.27 -15.13 -17.77
N LYS A 785 -35.56 -15.48 -17.82
CA LYS A 785 -36.62 -14.65 -18.44
C LYS A 785 -36.71 -13.26 -17.82
N THR A 786 -36.63 -13.17 -16.49
CA THR A 786 -36.62 -11.88 -15.75
C THR A 786 -35.45 -11.00 -16.20
N ILE A 787 -34.27 -11.58 -16.37
CA ILE A 787 -33.05 -10.88 -16.84
C ILE A 787 -33.14 -10.50 -18.32
N GLN A 788 -33.67 -11.38 -19.19
CA GLN A 788 -33.85 -11.12 -20.62
C GLN A 788 -34.80 -9.92 -20.85
N LEU A 789 -35.93 -9.88 -20.14
CA LEU A 789 -36.89 -8.77 -20.21
C LEU A 789 -36.30 -7.47 -19.62
N THR A 790 -35.52 -7.57 -18.53
CA THR A 790 -34.79 -6.43 -17.95
C THR A 790 -33.76 -5.84 -18.92
N GLU A 791 -32.98 -6.68 -19.63
CA GLU A 791 -31.99 -6.21 -20.61
C GLU A 791 -32.67 -5.57 -21.83
N SER A 792 -33.81 -6.08 -22.29
CA SER A 792 -34.57 -5.48 -23.40
C SER A 792 -35.04 -4.05 -23.07
N LEU A 793 -35.55 -3.85 -21.86
CA LEU A 793 -35.95 -2.53 -21.35
C LEU A 793 -34.74 -1.62 -21.12
N PHE A 794 -33.62 -2.17 -20.64
CA PHE A 794 -32.37 -1.42 -20.50
C PHE A 794 -31.86 -0.93 -21.85
N LYS A 795 -31.78 -1.81 -22.87
CA LYS A 795 -31.32 -1.47 -24.23
C LYS A 795 -32.17 -0.35 -24.85
N SER A 796 -33.50 -0.51 -24.84
CA SER A 796 -34.42 0.44 -25.48
C SER A 796 -34.50 1.81 -24.80
N LEU A 797 -34.16 1.92 -23.50
CA LEU A 797 -34.10 3.20 -22.78
C LEU A 797 -32.70 3.85 -22.85
N MET A 798 -31.62 3.07 -22.70
CA MET A 798 -30.25 3.60 -22.61
C MET A 798 -29.54 3.74 -23.95
N ILE A 799 -29.70 2.78 -24.86
CA ILE A 799 -28.90 2.65 -26.08
C ILE A 799 -29.64 3.31 -27.25
N GLU A 800 -30.86 2.86 -27.53
CA GLU A 800 -31.67 3.32 -28.67
C GLU A 800 -32.06 4.79 -28.49
N LYS A 801 -32.64 5.15 -27.33
CA LYS A 801 -33.10 6.52 -27.03
C LYS A 801 -32.01 7.45 -26.49
N LYS A 802 -30.79 6.93 -26.21
CA LYS A 802 -29.60 7.65 -25.72
C LYS A 802 -29.84 8.55 -24.48
N GLN A 803 -30.85 8.27 -23.67
CA GLN A 803 -31.27 9.15 -22.56
C GLN A 803 -30.42 8.96 -21.30
N LEU A 804 -29.19 9.48 -21.31
CA LEU A 804 -28.20 9.34 -20.22
C LEU A 804 -28.61 9.96 -18.87
N PHE A 805 -29.65 10.80 -18.82
CA PHE A 805 -30.02 11.60 -17.65
C PHE A 805 -31.45 11.37 -17.14
N VAL A 806 -32.07 10.21 -17.42
CA VAL A 806 -33.42 9.89 -16.90
C VAL A 806 -33.36 9.65 -15.39
N LYS A 807 -33.91 10.59 -14.63
CA LYS A 807 -34.08 10.46 -13.17
C LYS A 807 -34.89 9.20 -12.82
N ASN A 808 -34.40 8.43 -11.85
CA ASN A 808 -35.00 7.20 -11.31
C ASN A 808 -35.28 6.12 -12.39
N MET A 809 -34.42 6.01 -13.41
CA MET A 809 -34.59 5.06 -14.52
C MET A 809 -34.47 3.59 -14.10
N ASP A 810 -33.61 3.30 -13.12
CA ASP A 810 -33.54 2.01 -12.42
C ASP A 810 -34.90 1.60 -11.84
N LEU A 811 -35.55 2.50 -11.10
CA LEU A 811 -36.87 2.26 -10.53
C LEU A 811 -37.96 2.14 -11.61
N LYS A 812 -37.86 2.89 -12.71
CA LYS A 812 -38.81 2.77 -13.85
C LYS A 812 -38.73 1.41 -14.52
N ILE A 813 -37.52 0.87 -14.75
CA ILE A 813 -37.37 -0.49 -15.29
C ILE A 813 -37.89 -1.51 -14.26
N MET A 814 -37.53 -1.39 -12.98
CA MET A 814 -38.03 -2.30 -11.94
C MET A 814 -39.56 -2.37 -11.88
N VAL A 815 -40.26 -1.23 -11.89
CA VAL A 815 -41.73 -1.20 -11.88
C VAL A 815 -42.32 -1.83 -13.15
N TYR A 816 -41.74 -1.61 -14.33
CA TYR A 816 -42.20 -2.25 -15.56
C TYR A 816 -41.98 -3.77 -15.53
N VAL A 817 -40.79 -4.24 -15.15
CA VAL A 817 -40.45 -5.66 -15.05
C VAL A 817 -41.37 -6.35 -14.02
N GLN A 818 -41.62 -5.71 -12.88
CA GLN A 818 -42.56 -6.20 -11.87
C GLN A 818 -43.96 -6.34 -12.47
N ASN A 819 -44.51 -5.28 -13.08
CA ASN A 819 -45.88 -5.29 -13.61
C ASN A 819 -46.06 -6.29 -14.76
N ALA A 820 -45.03 -6.53 -15.57
CA ALA A 820 -45.06 -7.48 -16.68
C ALA A 820 -44.95 -8.96 -16.25
N LEU A 821 -44.38 -9.25 -15.08
CA LEU A 821 -44.12 -10.62 -14.62
C LEU A 821 -44.95 -11.05 -13.40
N ALA A 822 -45.37 -10.13 -12.53
CA ALA A 822 -46.15 -10.45 -11.34
C ALA A 822 -47.56 -10.98 -11.66
N THR A 823 -48.13 -10.59 -12.80
CA THR A 823 -49.42 -11.07 -13.32
C THR A 823 -49.35 -12.47 -13.93
N SER A 824 -48.16 -13.06 -14.08
CA SER A 824 -48.00 -14.39 -14.68
C SER A 824 -48.16 -15.51 -13.64
N SER A 825 -49.16 -16.36 -13.85
CA SER A 825 -49.42 -17.58 -13.06
C SER A 825 -48.38 -18.68 -13.25
N THR A 826 -47.44 -18.55 -14.19
CA THR A 826 -46.38 -19.55 -14.47
C THR A 826 -44.97 -19.11 -14.05
N MET A 827 -44.80 -17.89 -13.52
CA MET A 827 -43.53 -17.42 -12.97
C MET A 827 -43.44 -17.71 -11.48
N PHE A 828 -42.35 -18.36 -11.05
CA PHE A 828 -41.99 -18.62 -9.65
C PHE A 828 -43.13 -19.27 -8.81
N GLN A 829 -43.72 -20.36 -9.33
CA GLN A 829 -44.83 -21.08 -8.70
C GLN A 829 -44.45 -21.70 -7.35
N GLU A 830 -43.18 -22.02 -7.16
CA GLU A 830 -42.62 -22.51 -5.90
C GLU A 830 -42.80 -21.47 -4.77
N CYS A 831 -42.86 -20.18 -5.11
CA CYS A 831 -43.08 -19.10 -4.15
C CYS A 831 -44.54 -18.97 -3.71
N ASP A 832 -45.48 -19.60 -4.41
CA ASP A 832 -46.90 -19.57 -4.03
C ASP A 832 -47.15 -20.40 -2.75
N ASN A 833 -46.23 -21.31 -2.37
CA ASN A 833 -46.22 -22.11 -1.13
C ASN A 833 -45.55 -21.42 0.09
N CYS A 834 -45.24 -20.11 0.03
CA CYS A 834 -44.40 -19.43 1.04
C CYS A 834 -45.05 -19.12 2.41
N TRP A 835 -46.19 -19.74 2.74
CA TRP A 835 -47.12 -19.30 3.78
C TRP A 835 -46.51 -19.20 5.20
N ASP A 836 -45.55 -20.05 5.54
CA ASP A 836 -45.02 -20.23 6.91
C ASP A 836 -44.22 -19.04 7.48
N THR A 837 -44.04 -17.94 6.75
CA THR A 837 -43.10 -16.85 7.14
C THR A 837 -43.60 -15.42 6.89
N SER A 838 -44.78 -15.22 6.32
CA SER A 838 -45.26 -13.90 5.87
C SER A 838 -46.38 -13.35 6.75
N ASP A 839 -46.11 -12.26 7.46
CA ASP A 839 -47.12 -11.41 8.11
C ASP A 839 -48.12 -10.87 7.06
N LEU A 840 -49.40 -10.70 7.40
CA LEU A 840 -50.49 -10.48 6.43
C LEU A 840 -50.36 -9.18 5.62
N PHE A 841 -49.54 -8.25 6.10
CA PHE A 841 -49.24 -6.96 5.47
C PHE A 841 -47.88 -6.94 4.73
N SER A 842 -47.15 -8.05 4.72
CA SER A 842 -45.87 -8.18 4.00
C SER A 842 -46.05 -8.29 2.49
N ARG A 843 -44.99 -8.04 1.72
CA ARG A 843 -45.06 -8.15 0.25
C ARG A 843 -44.98 -9.61 -0.19
N PRO A 844 -45.77 -10.05 -1.19
CA PRO A 844 -45.65 -11.38 -1.77
C PRO A 844 -44.21 -11.67 -2.22
N HIS A 845 -43.61 -12.76 -1.74
CA HIS A 845 -42.20 -13.10 -2.02
C HIS A 845 -41.87 -13.14 -3.52
N LYS A 846 -42.82 -13.54 -4.36
CA LYS A 846 -42.75 -13.51 -5.83
C LYS A 846 -42.41 -12.10 -6.37
N ILE A 847 -43.04 -11.05 -5.83
CA ILE A 847 -42.75 -9.65 -6.17
C ILE A 847 -41.37 -9.23 -5.63
N GLU A 848 -40.99 -9.69 -4.44
CA GLU A 848 -39.67 -9.39 -3.87
C GLU A 848 -38.54 -10.02 -4.68
N ILE A 849 -38.66 -11.29 -5.06
CA ILE A 849 -37.68 -12.00 -5.92
C ILE A 849 -37.52 -11.31 -7.27
N ILE A 850 -38.61 -10.98 -7.96
CA ILE A 850 -38.55 -10.26 -9.24
C ILE A 850 -37.80 -8.93 -9.07
N ASN A 851 -38.10 -8.16 -8.02
CA ASN A 851 -37.38 -6.92 -7.71
C ASN A 851 -35.90 -7.15 -7.36
N HIS A 852 -35.58 -8.19 -6.58
CA HIS A 852 -34.21 -8.52 -6.18
C HIS A 852 -33.35 -8.96 -7.37
N ILE A 853 -33.88 -9.81 -8.27
CA ILE A 853 -33.23 -10.21 -9.52
C ILE A 853 -32.99 -8.97 -10.39
N THR A 854 -34.05 -8.21 -10.67
CA THR A 854 -34.02 -7.03 -11.54
C THR A 854 -33.04 -5.98 -11.06
N ARG A 855 -33.06 -5.65 -9.76
CA ARG A 855 -32.16 -4.67 -9.15
C ARG A 855 -30.70 -5.14 -9.16
N THR A 856 -30.46 -6.43 -8.90
CA THR A 856 -29.09 -6.99 -8.92
C THR A 856 -28.52 -6.96 -10.33
N TYR A 857 -29.32 -7.34 -11.34
CA TYR A 857 -28.91 -7.23 -12.74
C TYR A 857 -28.71 -5.78 -13.20
N LEU A 858 -29.64 -4.87 -12.90
CA LEU A 858 -29.52 -3.46 -13.28
C LEU A 858 -28.29 -2.78 -12.68
N ASN A 859 -27.98 -3.03 -11.40
CA ASN A 859 -26.75 -2.51 -10.77
C ASN A 859 -25.49 -2.97 -11.54
N ILE A 860 -25.41 -4.27 -11.85
CA ILE A 860 -24.33 -4.85 -12.67
C ILE A 860 -24.26 -4.15 -14.03
N ARG A 861 -25.40 -3.99 -14.69
CA ARG A 861 -25.51 -3.45 -16.05
C ARG A 861 -25.18 -1.95 -16.13
N LEU A 862 -25.62 -1.15 -15.16
CA LEU A 862 -25.36 0.29 -15.05
C LEU A 862 -23.89 0.59 -14.76
N HIS A 863 -23.26 -0.15 -13.84
CA HIS A 863 -21.82 -0.05 -13.59
C HIS A 863 -21.00 -0.47 -14.82
N ALA A 864 -21.44 -1.52 -15.51
CA ALA A 864 -20.82 -1.97 -16.74
C ALA A 864 -20.91 -0.92 -17.87
N TYR A 865 -22.08 -0.30 -18.05
CA TYR A 865 -22.36 0.70 -19.09
C TYR A 865 -21.58 2.01 -18.88
N SER A 866 -21.67 2.59 -17.68
CA SER A 866 -20.97 3.84 -17.31
C SER A 866 -19.45 3.75 -17.46
N LYS A 867 -18.86 2.57 -17.21
CA LYS A 867 -17.43 2.31 -17.40
C LYS A 867 -16.97 2.38 -18.87
N ILE A 868 -17.73 1.89 -19.84
CA ILE A 868 -17.31 2.00 -21.25
C ILE A 868 -17.55 3.43 -21.76
N MET A 869 -18.64 4.11 -21.37
CA MET A 869 -18.82 5.54 -21.67
C MET A 869 -17.64 6.38 -21.13
N THR A 870 -17.13 6.05 -19.95
CA THR A 870 -15.89 6.64 -19.42
C THR A 870 -14.69 6.30 -20.32
N SER A 871 -14.58 5.08 -20.84
CA SER A 871 -13.47 4.65 -21.70
C SER A 871 -13.49 5.25 -23.11
N SER A 872 -14.66 5.54 -23.69
CA SER A 872 -14.78 6.19 -25.00
C SER A 872 -14.37 7.66 -24.91
N ILE A 873 -14.77 8.36 -23.83
CA ILE A 873 -14.30 9.71 -23.48
C ILE A 873 -12.77 9.70 -23.25
N LEU A 874 -12.23 8.72 -22.52
CA LEU A 874 -10.80 8.62 -22.19
C LEU A 874 -9.89 8.08 -23.32
N LYS A 875 -10.38 7.95 -24.58
CA LYS A 875 -9.52 7.58 -25.72
C LYS A 875 -8.32 8.54 -25.90
N THR A 876 -8.43 9.78 -25.44
CA THR A 876 -7.34 10.76 -25.30
C THR A 876 -6.43 10.45 -24.10
N VAL A 877 -5.69 9.34 -24.16
CA VAL A 877 -4.65 9.00 -23.16
C VAL A 877 -3.71 10.19 -22.97
N SER A 878 -3.74 10.82 -21.77
CA SER A 878 -3.03 12.08 -21.56
C SER A 878 -1.54 11.96 -21.84
N LYS A 879 -0.97 12.94 -22.57
CA LYS A 879 0.46 12.95 -22.95
C LYS A 879 1.37 12.66 -21.74
N ARG A 880 1.00 13.14 -20.56
CA ARG A 880 1.68 12.89 -19.27
C ARG A 880 1.89 11.41 -18.97
N GLN A 881 0.86 10.55 -19.10
CA GLN A 881 1.00 9.11 -18.81
C GLN A 881 1.89 8.35 -19.81
N LYS A 882 1.93 8.79 -21.09
CA LYS A 882 2.92 8.28 -22.05
C LYS A 882 4.32 8.74 -21.64
N LEU A 883 4.52 10.05 -21.52
CA LEU A 883 5.83 10.67 -21.26
C LEU A 883 6.50 10.20 -19.97
N THR A 884 5.76 10.07 -18.85
CA THR A 884 6.34 9.59 -17.59
C THR A 884 6.88 8.16 -17.68
N LYS A 885 6.34 7.31 -18.57
CA LYS A 885 6.95 6.02 -18.89
C LYS A 885 8.11 6.18 -19.86
N THR A 886 7.94 6.89 -20.97
CA THR A 886 8.99 7.06 -21.99
C THR A 886 10.27 7.59 -21.37
N VAL A 887 10.22 8.63 -20.54
CA VAL A 887 11.38 9.23 -19.87
C VAL A 887 12.08 8.28 -18.88
N LEU A 888 11.40 7.27 -18.35
CA LEU A 888 12.01 6.23 -17.49
C LEU A 888 12.67 5.08 -18.27
N PHE A 889 12.42 4.97 -19.58
CA PHE A 889 12.90 3.86 -20.42
C PHE A 889 13.66 4.29 -21.68
N TYR A 890 13.77 5.59 -21.96
CA TYR A 890 14.59 6.12 -23.07
C TYR A 890 16.09 6.24 -22.74
N ASN A 891 16.46 5.99 -21.48
CA ASN A 891 17.83 6.09 -20.97
C ASN A 891 18.44 4.69 -20.68
N MET A 892 18.01 3.66 -21.42
CA MET A 892 18.53 2.28 -21.35
C MET A 892 19.46 1.98 -22.51
#